data_AF-A0A4Y9IYI2-F1
#
_entry.id   AF-A0A4Y9IYI2-F1
#
_cell.length_a   1.000
_cell.length_b   1.000
_cell.length_c   1.000
_cell.angle_alpha   90.00
_cell.angle_beta   90.00
_cell.angle_gamma   90.00
#
_symmetry.space_group_name_H-M   'P 1'
#
loop_
_entity.id
_entity.type
_entity.pdbx_description
1 polymer ?
#
loop_
_entity_poly.entity_id
_entity_poly.type
_entity_poly.pdbx_seq_one_letter_code
_entity_poly.pdbx_strand_id
1 'polypeptide(L)'
;MKKANLNLPELSRRNALKCGALALALVAMTGCKDDAPDTNGPAGTDVVETVDGIDLSVHTNPALAKTYYNSRLALGSRAANDDPKFPGMPGIPSADALAAMNPIDGSSNLYYYQGYNGTPEFYLKGDVTANQLSTEIKYVGDDYQTHDVEGTIKYYIDGNVTINGIGGDGNRNMEIHILNGGTLDCASNIPGNTTLYIHQGGKIVRAGNPNYIDILGDVITDADLVLDGIDIKLQGDFYTTGKLHGNIVTLIGAEIYAGCAVTADETIYLTGNNSIISAGYVSAPVIELAGNEPLTVLLRDGGYLNATEQLRLKDIGNVFVRADDGDYAMVETDVLDVNNKDLIGTFQNIAIKYNTQIGTEEKGADETIVELWFDETVKKNAEIDYTVEDSNDECAPKVVEGPKDPTPDPTPDPELENVGSVEPAEHSHPISATSIFTVGKDAYLSWHTQGGDFHGCIEHLTVDNGTVTLNSYLETAPSNDTYGAIDFNHVIFDNGKIFVAGDHPKKGGILGWINCDGGTFPTGNNAKLNLITLYKEQYVVGEDTLYSNGGSGNCIIRNGEYYQTASVAGFETFNVADFTESTWKLKSVAKLPSWSFDPTLAEAPANPWERDGSRTGKHIATDGSKVVMLTLINRDKAANTANASIKVFNAADVNYENEVASYVVEDVLLSPVDGKDVIAIEGNDIWVCLGQGGVKHLALAGNTLTEVASFRLADKSKEELKGWEMSSKEAAAACANGLAVDNNYVYIAHGGAGLIVLKKNDLSFVTRTRYTGGNSANYIALHTDGYIYVAYGKSKVQVYAWKK
;
A
#
# COMPACT_ATOMS: atom_id res chain seq x y z
N MET A 1 23.23 3.76 64.73
CA MET A 1 23.01 5.14 64.25
C MET A 1 22.36 5.07 62.87
N LYS A 2 21.16 5.64 62.76
CA LYS A 2 20.33 5.97 61.59
C LYS A 2 20.30 5.01 60.38
N LYS A 3 19.25 4.16 60.37
CA LYS A 3 18.58 3.70 59.15
C LYS A 3 17.97 4.92 58.45
N ALA A 4 18.31 5.15 57.18
CA ALA A 4 17.62 6.11 56.33
C ALA A 4 16.65 5.32 55.44
N ASN A 5 15.35 5.58 55.62
CA ASN A 5 14.27 5.07 54.79
C ASN A 5 14.35 5.76 53.41
N LEU A 6 14.57 4.98 52.35
CA LEU A 6 14.26 5.42 50.99
C LEU A 6 12.82 4.96 50.70
N ASN A 7 11.88 5.89 50.83
CA ASN A 7 10.51 5.69 50.36
C ASN A 7 10.53 5.70 48.82
N LEU A 8 10.38 4.53 48.19
CA LEU A 8 10.06 4.42 46.78
C LEU A 8 8.57 4.76 46.60
N PRO A 9 8.19 5.65 45.67
CA PRO A 9 6.78 5.90 45.39
C PRO A 9 6.15 4.67 44.73
N GLU A 10 5.02 4.21 45.27
CA GLU A 10 4.16 3.20 44.66
C GLU A 10 3.72 3.67 43.27
N LEU A 11 4.25 3.04 42.23
CA LEU A 11 3.77 3.18 40.85
C LEU A 11 2.38 2.51 40.76
N SER A 12 1.34 3.33 40.87
CA SER A 12 -0.04 2.90 40.61
C SER A 12 -0.19 2.39 39.18
N ARG A 13 -0.94 1.29 39.01
CA ARG A 13 -1.18 0.54 37.75
C ARG A 13 -1.80 1.34 36.58
N ARG A 14 -1.91 2.67 36.65
CA ARG A 14 -2.55 3.50 35.60
C ARG A 14 -1.57 4.22 34.67
N ASN A 15 -0.26 4.16 34.90
CA ASN A 15 0.74 4.84 34.03
C ASN A 15 1.73 3.88 33.33
N ALA A 16 1.52 2.56 33.35
CA ALA A 16 2.37 1.59 32.66
C ALA A 16 2.02 1.37 31.16
N LEU A 17 1.10 2.16 30.60
CA LEU A 17 0.56 1.94 29.24
C LEU A 17 1.10 2.88 28.15
N LYS A 18 2.23 3.57 28.36
CA LYS A 18 2.82 4.48 27.35
C LYS A 18 4.29 4.21 26.96
N CYS A 19 4.87 3.09 27.38
CA CYS A 19 6.16 2.61 26.84
C CYS A 19 6.15 1.07 26.73
N GLY A 20 5.12 0.52 26.10
CA GLY A 20 5.12 -0.88 25.65
C GLY A 20 5.71 -0.92 24.26
N ALA A 21 6.97 -1.34 24.14
CA ALA A 21 7.55 -1.71 22.85
C ALA A 21 6.68 -2.83 22.25
N LEU A 22 6.02 -2.55 21.12
CA LEU A 22 5.61 -3.61 20.21
C LEU A 22 6.88 -4.29 19.74
N ALA A 23 7.16 -5.49 20.25
CA ALA A 23 8.15 -6.38 19.68
C ALA A 23 7.57 -6.92 18.36
N LEU A 24 7.76 -6.15 17.29
CA LEU A 24 7.59 -6.67 15.93
C LEU A 24 8.78 -7.60 15.68
N ALA A 25 8.51 -8.90 15.46
CA ALA A 25 9.55 -9.86 15.10
C ALA A 25 10.25 -9.36 13.82
N LEU A 26 11.53 -9.01 13.94
CA LEU A 26 12.32 -8.47 12.84
C LEU A 26 12.74 -9.64 11.93
N VAL A 27 11.88 -9.98 10.97
CA VAL A 27 12.18 -11.02 9.98
C VAL A 27 13.06 -10.39 8.89
N ALA A 28 14.30 -10.85 8.80
CA ALA A 28 15.34 -10.33 7.91
C ALA A 28 15.92 -11.50 7.12
N MET A 29 16.01 -11.46 5.78
CA MET A 29 16.11 -12.65 4.92
C MET A 29 17.10 -12.56 3.73
N THR A 30 17.22 -13.60 2.87
CA THR A 30 18.54 -14.02 2.32
C THR A 30 18.79 -13.90 0.80
N GLY A 31 20.06 -13.78 0.42
CA GLY A 31 20.59 -13.63 -0.93
C GLY A 31 20.58 -14.85 -1.84
N CYS A 32 20.51 -14.62 -3.15
CA CYS A 32 20.41 -15.65 -4.21
C CYS A 32 21.48 -15.43 -5.27
N LYS A 33 22.76 -15.64 -4.96
CA LYS A 33 23.77 -15.79 -6.03
C LYS A 33 25.08 -16.40 -5.54
N ASP A 34 25.44 -17.55 -6.10
CA ASP A 34 26.77 -18.16 -5.94
C ASP A 34 27.57 -18.13 -7.26
N ASP A 35 27.36 -17.11 -8.09
CA ASP A 35 28.23 -16.88 -9.24
C ASP A 35 29.57 -16.33 -8.75
N ALA A 36 30.48 -17.28 -8.52
CA ALA A 36 31.89 -16.99 -8.45
C ALA A 36 32.29 -16.13 -9.67
N PRO A 37 33.03 -15.01 -9.50
CA PRO A 37 33.78 -14.48 -10.63
C PRO A 37 34.63 -15.62 -11.22
N ASP A 38 34.70 -15.66 -12.55
CA ASP A 38 35.46 -16.62 -13.34
C ASP A 38 36.76 -17.06 -12.64
N THR A 39 37.09 -18.34 -12.78
CA THR A 39 38.31 -19.05 -12.33
C THR A 39 39.65 -18.36 -12.67
N ASN A 40 39.62 -17.18 -13.28
CA ASN A 40 40.74 -16.33 -13.68
C ASN A 40 40.78 -14.95 -12.97
N GLY A 41 39.92 -14.70 -11.96
CA GLY A 41 39.96 -13.48 -11.17
C GLY A 41 41.28 -13.35 -10.38
N PRO A 42 41.92 -12.17 -10.34
CA PRO A 42 43.17 -11.99 -9.62
C PRO A 42 42.97 -12.30 -8.13
N ALA A 43 43.88 -13.09 -7.56
CA ALA A 43 43.92 -13.38 -6.13
C ALA A 43 43.94 -12.06 -5.33
N GLY A 44 42.87 -11.78 -4.60
CA GLY A 44 42.79 -10.60 -3.72
C GLY A 44 43.74 -10.72 -2.54
N THR A 45 44.24 -9.59 -2.01
CA THR A 45 45.30 -9.56 -0.99
C THR A 45 44.84 -9.32 0.45
N ASP A 46 43.55 -9.04 0.71
CA ASP A 46 43.09 -8.52 2.02
C ASP A 46 41.89 -9.27 2.63
N VAL A 47 41.88 -9.39 3.97
CA VAL A 47 40.93 -10.19 4.78
C VAL A 47 39.57 -9.51 4.97
N VAL A 48 39.56 -8.18 5.10
CA VAL A 48 38.37 -7.31 5.17
C VAL A 48 38.78 -5.94 4.62
N GLU A 49 38.04 -5.41 3.65
CA GLU A 49 38.25 -4.08 3.06
C GLU A 49 37.07 -3.18 3.43
N THR A 50 37.37 -1.92 3.76
CA THR A 50 36.37 -0.87 4.01
C THR A 50 36.46 0.18 2.92
N VAL A 51 35.30 0.59 2.44
CA VAL A 51 35.18 1.51 1.30
C VAL A 51 34.17 2.58 1.67
N ASP A 52 34.64 3.82 1.65
CA ASP A 52 33.79 4.97 1.87
C ASP A 52 33.43 5.61 0.53
N GLY A 53 32.15 5.94 0.36
CA GLY A 53 31.75 6.91 -0.66
C GLY A 53 31.60 6.41 -2.10
N ILE A 54 31.14 5.17 -2.33
CA ILE A 54 30.74 4.74 -3.69
C ILE A 54 29.52 5.56 -4.13
N ASP A 55 29.64 6.25 -5.27
CA ASP A 55 28.54 7.02 -5.87
C ASP A 55 27.34 6.11 -6.21
N LEU A 56 26.17 6.49 -5.71
CA LEU A 56 24.89 5.91 -6.11
C LEU A 56 24.14 6.90 -7.00
N SER A 57 23.51 6.37 -8.05
CA SER A 57 22.55 7.15 -8.83
C SER A 57 21.22 7.16 -8.07
N VAL A 58 20.72 8.35 -7.74
CA VAL A 58 19.39 8.52 -7.13
C VAL A 58 18.44 9.03 -8.20
N HIS A 59 17.39 8.27 -8.44
CA HIS A 59 16.36 8.66 -9.40
C HIS A 59 15.14 9.14 -8.63
N THR A 60 15.07 10.46 -8.44
CA THR A 60 13.88 11.17 -7.94
C THR A 60 13.23 11.87 -9.12
N ASN A 61 12.14 11.34 -9.65
CA ASN A 61 11.41 11.97 -10.75
C ASN A 61 9.97 12.24 -10.31
N PRO A 62 9.43 13.46 -10.48
CA PRO A 62 8.00 13.69 -10.33
C PRO A 62 7.14 12.86 -11.30
N ALA A 63 7.71 12.31 -12.39
CA ALA A 63 7.04 11.36 -13.29
C ALA A 63 7.15 9.88 -12.86
N LEU A 64 7.94 9.55 -11.82
CA LEU A 64 8.03 8.21 -11.23
C LEU A 64 6.94 7.94 -10.18
N ALA A 65 6.27 8.98 -9.69
CA ALA A 65 5.05 8.87 -8.89
C ALA A 65 3.88 8.41 -9.80
N LYS A 66 3.93 7.16 -10.26
CA LYS A 66 2.81 6.52 -10.91
C LYS A 66 1.96 5.86 -9.83
N THR A 67 0.75 6.37 -9.67
CA THR A 67 -0.31 5.71 -8.90
C THR A 67 -0.76 4.48 -9.67
N TYR A 68 -0.36 3.31 -9.22
CA TYR A 68 -0.82 2.05 -9.79
C TYR A 68 -2.12 1.64 -9.12
N TYR A 69 -3.23 2.16 -9.65
CA TYR A 69 -4.56 1.62 -9.36
C TYR A 69 -4.67 0.21 -9.94
N ASN A 70 -5.40 -0.65 -9.23
CA ASN A 70 -5.78 -1.95 -9.74
C ASN A 70 -6.71 -1.74 -10.97
N SER A 71 -6.14 -1.84 -12.17
CA SER A 71 -6.89 -1.76 -13.41
C SER A 71 -7.67 -3.06 -13.64
N ARG A 72 -8.89 -3.15 -13.11
CA ARG A 72 -9.98 -3.89 -13.78
C ARG A 72 -11.03 -2.96 -14.41
N LEU A 73 -10.63 -1.73 -14.70
CA LEU A 73 -11.24 -0.81 -15.67
C LEU A 73 -11.00 -1.31 -17.12
N ALA A 74 -11.58 -2.45 -17.48
CA ALA A 74 -11.71 -2.89 -18.86
C ALA A 74 -13.18 -3.26 -19.11
N LEU A 75 -13.97 -2.19 -19.29
CA LEU A 75 -15.38 -2.21 -19.65
C LEU A 75 -15.60 -3.07 -20.90
N GLY A 76 -16.23 -4.21 -20.68
CA GLY A 76 -16.79 -5.07 -21.70
C GLY A 76 -18.31 -4.92 -21.76
N SER A 77 -18.85 -3.74 -22.09
CA SER A 77 -20.08 -3.66 -22.87
C SER A 77 -20.28 -2.28 -23.49
N ARG A 78 -20.88 -2.25 -24.68
CA ARG A 78 -21.05 -1.07 -25.53
C ARG A 78 -22.18 -0.18 -25.01
N ALA A 79 -21.85 0.91 -24.34
CA ALA A 79 -22.56 2.19 -24.43
C ALA A 79 -21.60 3.31 -23.99
N ALA A 80 -21.39 4.27 -24.89
CA ALA A 80 -20.63 5.53 -24.82
C ALA A 80 -19.84 5.90 -23.55
N ASN A 81 -18.52 6.09 -23.75
CA ASN A 81 -17.62 7.12 -23.20
C ASN A 81 -18.15 8.01 -22.07
N ASP A 82 -17.58 7.86 -20.87
CA ASP A 82 -16.75 8.86 -20.17
C ASP A 82 -16.69 8.45 -18.68
N ASP A 83 -15.68 7.69 -18.26
CA ASP A 83 -15.44 7.46 -16.82
C ASP A 83 -14.92 8.79 -16.22
N PRO A 84 -15.67 9.44 -15.31
CA PRO A 84 -15.27 10.73 -14.74
C PRO A 84 -14.05 10.55 -13.87
N LYS A 85 -13.00 11.34 -14.12
CA LYS A 85 -11.77 11.35 -13.31
C LYS A 85 -11.83 12.52 -12.36
N PHE A 86 -11.54 12.29 -11.07
CA PHE A 86 -11.33 13.39 -10.13
C PHE A 86 -10.29 14.36 -10.73
N PRO A 87 -10.64 15.63 -11.01
CA PRO A 87 -9.81 16.54 -11.80
C PRO A 87 -8.52 16.97 -11.08
N GLY A 88 -8.37 16.63 -9.80
CA GLY A 88 -7.25 17.00 -8.94
C GLY A 88 -7.51 18.34 -8.25
N MET A 89 -6.96 18.49 -7.03
CA MET A 89 -7.03 19.74 -6.28
C MET A 89 -5.76 20.56 -6.50
N PRO A 90 -5.85 21.85 -6.88
CA PRO A 90 -4.71 22.75 -6.91
C PRO A 90 -4.06 22.87 -5.53
N GLY A 91 -2.73 23.01 -5.48
CA GLY A 91 -2.04 23.27 -4.21
C GLY A 91 -2.35 24.67 -3.67
N ILE A 92 -2.49 24.80 -2.35
CA ILE A 92 -2.67 26.10 -1.70
C ILE A 92 -1.38 26.94 -1.90
N PRO A 93 -1.47 28.17 -2.46
CA PRO A 93 -0.30 29.04 -2.61
C PRO A 93 0.32 29.41 -1.25
N SER A 94 1.64 29.64 -1.22
CA SER A 94 2.32 30.04 0.02
C SER A 94 1.82 31.40 0.52
N ALA A 95 1.98 31.67 1.82
CA ALA A 95 1.57 32.95 2.41
C ALA A 95 2.20 34.17 1.72
N ASP A 96 3.46 34.05 1.29
CA ASP A 96 4.16 35.11 0.54
C ASP A 96 3.59 35.29 -0.87
N ALA A 97 3.19 34.18 -1.54
CA ALA A 97 2.55 34.23 -2.84
C ALA A 97 1.16 34.88 -2.74
N LEU A 98 0.34 34.49 -1.76
CA LEU A 98 -0.96 35.11 -1.49
C LEU A 98 -0.81 36.61 -1.19
N ALA A 99 0.19 37.00 -0.39
CA ALA A 99 0.45 38.40 -0.07
C ALA A 99 0.93 39.24 -1.27
N ALA A 100 1.46 38.59 -2.32
CA ALA A 100 1.90 39.25 -3.55
C ALA A 100 0.77 39.42 -4.59
N MET A 101 -0.36 38.71 -4.44
CA MET A 101 -1.53 38.81 -5.33
C MET A 101 -2.25 40.15 -5.19
N ASN A 102 -3.15 40.46 -6.11
CA ASN A 102 -3.92 41.71 -6.09
C ASN A 102 -4.89 41.71 -4.90
N PRO A 103 -4.70 42.56 -3.86
CA PRO A 103 -5.56 42.54 -2.69
C PRO A 103 -6.94 43.14 -3.01
N ILE A 104 -8.01 42.48 -2.58
CA ILE A 104 -9.36 43.05 -2.64
C ILE A 104 -9.79 43.43 -1.23
N ASP A 105 -10.10 44.71 -1.05
CA ASP A 105 -10.76 45.22 0.15
C ASP A 105 -12.22 45.59 -0.14
N GLY A 106 -13.00 45.85 0.92
CA GLY A 106 -14.42 46.19 0.77
C GLY A 106 -14.71 47.52 0.05
N SER A 107 -13.67 48.27 -0.36
CA SER A 107 -13.79 49.52 -1.14
C SER A 107 -13.41 49.37 -2.61
N SER A 108 -12.89 48.20 -2.99
CA SER A 108 -12.34 47.94 -4.32
C SER A 108 -13.43 47.80 -5.39
N ASN A 109 -13.33 48.54 -6.49
CA ASN A 109 -14.17 48.36 -7.67
C ASN A 109 -13.58 47.25 -8.55
N LEU A 110 -14.17 46.07 -8.49
CA LEU A 110 -13.66 44.88 -9.19
C LEU A 110 -13.76 44.97 -10.72
N TYR A 111 -14.57 45.88 -11.27
CA TYR A 111 -14.60 46.11 -12.71
C TYR A 111 -13.46 47.04 -13.19
N TYR A 112 -12.97 47.93 -12.32
CA TYR A 112 -11.87 48.86 -12.59
C TYR A 112 -10.86 48.81 -11.43
N TYR A 113 -9.95 47.85 -11.49
CA TYR A 113 -9.00 47.58 -10.43
C TYR A 113 -7.81 48.57 -10.46
N GLN A 114 -7.51 49.18 -9.33
CA GLN A 114 -6.36 50.07 -9.15
C GLN A 114 -5.24 49.32 -8.44
N GLY A 115 -3.99 49.47 -8.90
CA GLY A 115 -2.84 48.78 -8.30
C GLY A 115 -2.63 47.35 -8.79
N TYR A 116 -3.05 47.05 -10.03
CA TYR A 116 -2.83 45.77 -10.67
C TYR A 116 -1.34 45.40 -10.74
N ASN A 117 -1.00 44.20 -10.26
CA ASN A 117 0.39 43.73 -10.13
C ASN A 117 0.92 42.97 -11.37
N GLY A 118 0.08 42.78 -12.40
CA GLY A 118 0.45 42.02 -13.60
C GLY A 118 -0.07 40.58 -13.68
N THR A 119 -0.77 40.08 -12.66
CA THR A 119 -1.29 38.69 -12.60
C THR A 119 -2.81 38.66 -12.48
N PRO A 120 -3.53 37.67 -13.05
CA PRO A 120 -4.98 37.55 -12.94
C PRO A 120 -5.45 36.97 -11.59
N GLU A 121 -4.63 37.07 -10.55
CA GLU A 121 -4.83 36.44 -9.24
C GLU A 121 -5.15 37.50 -8.18
N PHE A 122 -6.24 37.28 -7.45
CA PHE A 122 -6.79 38.23 -6.49
C PHE A 122 -6.98 37.56 -5.13
N TYR A 123 -6.59 38.26 -4.06
CA TYR A 123 -6.59 37.72 -2.71
C TYR A 123 -7.51 38.53 -1.79
N LEU A 124 -8.46 37.84 -1.17
CA LEU A 124 -9.46 38.39 -0.25
C LEU A 124 -9.14 37.88 1.15
N LYS A 125 -8.51 38.75 1.96
CA LYS A 125 -8.04 38.40 3.30
C LYS A 125 -8.91 39.02 4.38
N GLY A 126 -9.33 38.21 5.35
CA GLY A 126 -10.14 38.59 6.50
C GLY A 126 -11.61 38.76 6.16
N ASP A 127 -12.32 39.54 6.98
CA ASP A 127 -13.74 39.80 6.79
C ASP A 127 -13.94 40.91 5.74
N VAL A 128 -14.29 40.52 4.51
CA VAL A 128 -14.41 41.44 3.37
C VAL A 128 -15.84 41.45 2.83
N THR A 129 -16.41 42.64 2.62
CA THR A 129 -17.66 42.79 1.86
C THR A 129 -17.35 43.43 0.52
N ALA A 130 -17.35 42.65 -0.55
CA ALA A 130 -17.13 43.15 -1.90
C ALA A 130 -18.46 43.24 -2.68
N ASN A 131 -18.55 44.15 -3.65
CA ASN A 131 -19.81 44.31 -4.39
C ASN A 131 -20.09 43.09 -5.29
N GLN A 132 -19.14 42.67 -6.12
CA GLN A 132 -19.31 41.54 -7.05
C GLN A 132 -17.96 40.98 -7.49
N LEU A 133 -17.80 39.65 -7.55
CA LEU A 133 -16.68 39.02 -8.26
C LEU A 133 -16.97 38.99 -9.78
N SER A 134 -15.94 39.17 -10.61
CA SER A 134 -16.10 39.29 -12.06
C SER A 134 -15.19 38.36 -12.86
N THR A 135 -15.67 37.80 -13.98
CA THR A 135 -14.82 37.12 -14.98
C THR A 135 -14.04 38.10 -15.85
N GLU A 136 -14.43 39.38 -15.82
CA GLU A 136 -13.80 40.47 -16.56
C GLU A 136 -13.38 41.54 -15.55
N ILE A 137 -12.06 41.72 -15.40
CA ILE A 137 -11.47 42.82 -14.63
C ILE A 137 -10.68 43.70 -15.59
N LYS A 138 -10.79 45.03 -15.42
CA LYS A 138 -9.99 46.00 -16.16
C LYS A 138 -9.07 46.76 -15.23
N TYR A 139 -7.91 47.15 -15.71
CA TYR A 139 -6.97 48.01 -14.99
C TYR A 139 -6.59 49.23 -15.83
N VAL A 140 -6.12 50.29 -15.17
CA VAL A 140 -5.57 51.46 -15.85
C VAL A 140 -4.06 51.29 -15.95
N GLY A 141 -3.55 51.23 -17.18
CA GLY A 141 -2.12 51.09 -17.44
C GLY A 141 -1.35 52.41 -17.28
N ASP A 142 -0.02 52.34 -17.38
CA ASP A 142 0.87 53.52 -17.34
C ASP A 142 0.63 54.49 -18.52
N ASP A 143 -0.02 54.02 -19.58
CA ASP A 143 -0.48 54.80 -20.73
C ASP A 143 -1.80 55.56 -20.47
N TYR A 144 -2.32 55.48 -19.24
CA TYR A 144 -3.61 56.02 -18.81
C TYR A 144 -4.80 55.49 -19.63
N GLN A 145 -4.64 54.34 -20.30
CA GLN A 145 -5.72 53.63 -20.97
C GLN A 145 -6.23 52.48 -20.08
N THR A 146 -7.45 52.05 -20.37
CA THR A 146 -8.06 50.87 -19.73
C THR A 146 -7.68 49.62 -20.51
N HIS A 147 -7.15 48.61 -19.82
CA HIS A 147 -6.78 47.32 -20.39
C HIS A 147 -7.52 46.20 -19.68
N ASP A 148 -7.85 45.13 -20.40
CA ASP A 148 -8.40 43.92 -19.81
C ASP A 148 -7.28 43.13 -19.10
N VAL A 149 -7.61 42.53 -17.96
CA VAL A 149 -6.77 41.50 -17.35
C VAL A 149 -6.87 40.24 -18.21
N GLU A 150 -5.73 39.77 -18.72
CA GLU A 150 -5.63 38.57 -19.55
C GLU A 150 -5.51 37.30 -18.69
N GLY A 151 -6.13 36.20 -19.15
CA GLY A 151 -6.12 34.89 -18.47
C GLY A 151 -7.38 34.60 -17.66
N THR A 152 -7.43 33.41 -17.06
CA THR A 152 -8.51 33.00 -16.14
C THR A 152 -8.35 33.77 -14.83
N ILE A 153 -9.38 34.52 -14.45
CA ILE A 153 -9.39 35.25 -13.18
C ILE A 153 -9.50 34.27 -12.01
N LYS A 154 -8.63 34.41 -11.02
CA LYS A 154 -8.60 33.55 -9.83
C LYS A 154 -8.78 34.35 -8.56
N TYR A 155 -9.73 33.96 -7.73
CA TYR A 155 -9.98 34.57 -6.42
C TYR A 155 -9.59 33.60 -5.31
N TYR A 156 -8.76 34.04 -4.37
CA TYR A 156 -8.38 33.28 -3.19
C TYR A 156 -9.01 33.91 -1.94
N ILE A 157 -9.85 33.14 -1.24
CA ILE A 157 -10.65 33.59 -0.10
C ILE A 157 -10.06 33.03 1.19
N ASP A 158 -9.56 33.91 2.05
CA ASP A 158 -8.93 33.60 3.35
C ASP A 158 -9.57 34.44 4.46
N GLY A 159 -10.75 34.01 4.91
CA GLY A 159 -11.60 34.74 5.86
C GLY A 159 -13.08 34.65 5.48
N ASN A 160 -13.92 35.52 6.06
CA ASN A 160 -15.35 35.57 5.73
C ASN A 160 -15.61 36.65 4.66
N VAL A 161 -15.87 36.22 3.44
CA VAL A 161 -16.08 37.11 2.30
C VAL A 161 -17.55 37.12 1.91
N THR A 162 -18.20 38.28 1.97
CA THR A 162 -19.57 38.49 1.49
C THR A 162 -19.57 39.23 0.16
N ILE A 163 -20.31 38.73 -0.84
CA ILE A 163 -20.48 39.36 -2.16
C ILE A 163 -21.95 39.47 -2.58
N ASN A 164 -22.33 40.54 -3.29
CA ASN A 164 -23.70 40.66 -3.83
C ASN A 164 -23.93 39.77 -5.06
N GLY A 165 -22.87 39.27 -5.68
CA GLY A 165 -22.98 38.24 -6.71
C GLY A 165 -21.73 38.09 -7.56
N ILE A 166 -21.87 37.31 -8.62
CA ILE A 166 -20.83 37.04 -9.62
C ILE A 166 -21.30 37.56 -10.99
N GLY A 167 -20.43 38.18 -11.78
CA GLY A 167 -20.76 38.72 -13.11
C GLY A 167 -19.59 38.76 -14.08
N GLY A 168 -19.74 39.51 -15.17
CA GLY A 168 -18.73 39.65 -16.23
C GLY A 168 -19.17 39.01 -17.55
N ASP A 169 -18.19 38.68 -18.40
CA ASP A 169 -18.38 37.98 -19.68
C ASP A 169 -18.65 36.49 -19.44
N GLY A 170 -19.81 36.02 -19.89
CA GLY A 170 -20.22 34.62 -19.76
C GLY A 170 -19.39 33.63 -20.60
N ASN A 171 -18.55 34.11 -21.52
CA ASN A 171 -17.65 33.26 -22.32
C ASN A 171 -16.26 33.07 -21.69
N ARG A 172 -15.98 33.77 -20.59
CA ARG A 172 -14.72 33.64 -19.84
C ARG A 172 -14.95 32.81 -18.59
N ASN A 173 -13.96 32.00 -18.23
CA ASN A 173 -14.00 31.20 -17.00
C ASN A 173 -13.36 31.94 -15.83
N MET A 174 -13.77 31.62 -14.60
CA MET A 174 -13.07 32.03 -13.38
C MET A 174 -12.89 30.85 -12.42
N GLU A 175 -11.90 30.98 -11.54
CA GLU A 175 -11.68 30.06 -10.43
C GLU A 175 -11.89 30.79 -9.09
N ILE A 176 -12.59 30.16 -8.16
CA ILE A 176 -12.73 30.64 -6.79
C ILE A 176 -12.16 29.59 -5.84
N HIS A 177 -11.08 29.93 -5.15
CA HIS A 177 -10.38 29.10 -4.19
C HIS A 177 -10.76 29.54 -2.77
N ILE A 178 -11.64 28.79 -2.11
CA ILE A 178 -11.96 28.98 -0.69
C ILE A 178 -10.92 28.22 0.12
N LEU A 179 -9.99 28.95 0.72
CA LEU A 179 -8.87 28.38 1.47
C LEU A 179 -9.34 27.80 2.81
N ASN A 180 -8.43 27.11 3.52
CA ASN A 180 -8.75 26.39 4.75
C ASN A 180 -9.48 27.27 5.78
N GLY A 181 -10.72 26.89 6.12
CA GLY A 181 -11.57 27.63 7.06
C GLY A 181 -12.19 28.94 6.53
N GLY A 182 -11.95 29.31 5.28
CA GLY A 182 -12.56 30.47 4.63
C GLY A 182 -14.04 30.26 4.36
N THR A 183 -14.81 31.35 4.27
CA THR A 183 -16.23 31.31 3.96
C THR A 183 -16.55 32.29 2.83
N LEU A 184 -17.24 31.81 1.78
CA LEU A 184 -17.85 32.64 0.76
C LEU A 184 -19.35 32.76 0.99
N ASP A 185 -19.83 33.96 1.26
CA ASP A 185 -21.24 34.30 1.41
C ASP A 185 -21.72 35.08 0.17
N CYS A 186 -22.37 34.40 -0.79
CA CYS A 186 -22.71 34.95 -2.10
C CYS A 186 -24.21 35.20 -2.25
N ALA A 187 -24.64 36.42 -2.59
CA ALA A 187 -26.08 36.73 -2.76
C ALA A 187 -26.66 36.27 -4.11
N SER A 188 -25.84 35.74 -5.02
CA SER A 188 -26.27 35.20 -6.33
C SER A 188 -26.02 33.70 -6.44
N ASN A 189 -26.58 33.09 -7.48
CA ASN A 189 -26.15 31.76 -7.91
C ASN A 189 -24.69 31.81 -8.35
N ILE A 190 -23.97 30.69 -8.26
CA ILE A 190 -22.64 30.57 -8.85
C ILE A 190 -22.80 30.18 -10.33
N PRO A 191 -22.30 30.98 -11.29
CA PRO A 191 -22.57 30.74 -12.71
C PRO A 191 -21.75 29.59 -13.30
N GLY A 192 -22.22 29.01 -14.40
CA GLY A 192 -21.64 27.79 -15.01
C GLY A 192 -20.21 27.91 -15.56
N ASN A 193 -19.70 29.13 -15.71
CA ASN A 193 -18.32 29.41 -16.09
C ASN A 193 -17.40 29.62 -14.87
N THR A 194 -17.78 29.12 -13.69
CA THR A 194 -17.01 29.22 -12.45
C THR A 194 -16.64 27.84 -11.93
N THR A 195 -15.37 27.60 -11.65
CA THR A 195 -14.92 26.43 -10.89
C THR A 195 -14.62 26.84 -9.46
N LEU A 196 -15.29 26.22 -8.48
CA LEU A 196 -15.01 26.41 -7.07
C LEU A 196 -14.08 25.32 -6.56
N TYR A 197 -12.95 25.74 -6.01
CA TYR A 197 -12.06 24.91 -5.23
C TYR A 197 -12.32 25.19 -3.75
N ILE A 198 -12.90 24.23 -3.02
CA ILE A 198 -13.17 24.36 -1.59
C ILE A 198 -12.17 23.49 -0.83
N HIS A 199 -11.19 24.10 -0.19
CA HIS A 199 -10.21 23.39 0.63
C HIS A 199 -10.77 23.05 2.01
N GLN A 200 -10.02 22.23 2.76
CA GLN A 200 -10.42 21.69 4.06
C GLN A 200 -11.03 22.74 5.01
N GLY A 201 -12.30 22.51 5.40
CA GLY A 201 -13.04 23.38 6.32
C GLY A 201 -13.56 24.68 5.71
N GLY A 202 -13.34 24.91 4.41
CA GLY A 202 -13.94 26.00 3.67
C GLY A 202 -15.46 25.83 3.57
N LYS A 203 -16.19 26.95 3.51
CA LYS A 203 -17.66 26.96 3.45
C LYS A 203 -18.17 27.87 2.35
N ILE A 204 -19.33 27.52 1.81
CA ILE A 204 -20.10 28.38 0.92
C ILE A 204 -21.52 28.54 1.47
N VAL A 205 -22.01 29.77 1.48
CA VAL A 205 -23.33 30.14 2.00
C VAL A 205 -23.96 31.14 1.04
N ARG A 206 -25.29 31.20 1.00
CA ARG A 206 -26.02 32.18 0.21
C ARG A 206 -26.46 33.38 1.05
N ALA A 207 -25.96 34.55 0.69
CA ALA A 207 -26.28 35.79 1.38
C ALA A 207 -27.77 36.12 1.22
N GLY A 208 -28.44 36.39 2.34
CA GLY A 208 -29.86 36.75 2.37
C GLY A 208 -30.84 35.57 2.21
N ASN A 209 -30.37 34.38 1.87
CA ASN A 209 -31.16 33.14 1.90
C ASN A 209 -30.26 31.97 2.33
N PRO A 210 -29.89 31.89 3.62
CA PRO A 210 -28.86 30.97 4.10
C PRO A 210 -29.25 29.49 3.99
N ASN A 211 -30.51 29.19 3.66
CA ASN A 211 -31.03 27.83 3.58
C ASN A 211 -30.91 27.23 2.18
N TYR A 212 -30.42 27.96 1.17
CA TYR A 212 -30.39 27.47 -0.21
C TYR A 212 -29.20 28.00 -0.99
N ILE A 213 -28.53 27.17 -1.79
CA ILE A 213 -27.51 27.59 -2.74
C ILE A 213 -27.68 26.88 -4.10
N ASP A 214 -27.44 27.62 -5.19
CA ASP A 214 -27.52 27.12 -6.56
C ASP A 214 -26.18 27.35 -7.24
N ILE A 215 -25.56 26.25 -7.65
CA ILE A 215 -24.22 26.22 -8.24
C ILE A 215 -24.36 25.61 -9.63
N LEU A 216 -24.20 26.47 -10.64
CA LEU A 216 -24.23 26.08 -12.04
C LEU A 216 -22.86 25.65 -12.56
N GLY A 217 -21.79 26.04 -11.87
CA GLY A 217 -20.42 25.68 -12.22
C GLY A 217 -19.91 24.49 -11.43
N ASP A 218 -18.65 24.14 -11.65
CA ASP A 218 -18.07 22.94 -11.06
C ASP A 218 -17.59 23.20 -9.63
N VAL A 219 -17.67 22.19 -8.77
CA VAL A 219 -17.14 22.22 -7.40
C VAL A 219 -16.15 21.08 -7.22
N ILE A 220 -14.97 21.41 -6.72
CA ILE A 220 -13.90 20.44 -6.45
C ILE A 220 -13.42 20.67 -5.02
N THR A 221 -13.39 19.59 -4.23
CA THR A 221 -12.91 19.61 -2.85
C THR A 221 -12.13 18.35 -2.52
N ASP A 222 -11.10 18.48 -1.69
CA ASP A 222 -10.27 17.38 -1.17
C ASP A 222 -10.71 16.93 0.23
N ALA A 223 -11.88 17.38 0.69
CA ALA A 223 -12.44 17.08 2.00
C ALA A 223 -13.98 16.95 1.94
N ASP A 224 -14.58 16.65 3.09
CA ASP A 224 -16.03 16.69 3.27
C ASP A 224 -16.58 18.10 3.04
N LEU A 225 -17.68 18.19 2.27
CA LEU A 225 -18.50 19.40 2.19
C LEU A 225 -19.83 19.16 2.93
N VAL A 226 -19.90 19.69 4.14
CA VAL A 226 -21.09 19.63 5.00
C VAL A 226 -21.76 21.00 5.04
N LEU A 227 -22.96 21.08 4.48
CA LEU A 227 -23.74 22.30 4.35
C LEU A 227 -24.83 22.30 5.43
N ASP A 228 -24.44 22.69 6.65
CA ASP A 228 -25.21 22.73 7.92
C ASP A 228 -26.72 23.13 7.75
N GLY A 229 -27.59 22.22 7.29
CA GLY A 229 -29.01 22.49 7.05
C GLY A 229 -29.33 23.33 5.80
N ILE A 230 -28.44 23.38 4.81
CA ILE A 230 -28.60 24.20 3.59
C ILE A 230 -28.98 23.29 2.41
N ASP A 231 -30.01 23.70 1.66
CA ASP A 231 -30.37 23.10 0.37
C ASP A 231 -29.31 23.44 -0.67
N ILE A 232 -28.81 22.45 -1.40
CA ILE A 232 -27.87 22.63 -2.50
C ILE A 232 -28.49 22.15 -3.81
N LYS A 233 -28.37 22.99 -4.84
CA LYS A 233 -28.72 22.66 -6.21
C LYS A 233 -27.47 22.72 -7.09
N LEU A 234 -27.19 21.62 -7.78
CA LEU A 234 -26.03 21.43 -8.65
C LEU A 234 -26.49 21.28 -10.11
N GLN A 235 -25.91 22.10 -10.98
CA GLN A 235 -26.01 21.98 -12.45
C GLN A 235 -24.63 21.91 -13.12
N GLY A 236 -23.55 22.13 -12.38
CA GLY A 236 -22.18 21.78 -12.77
C GLY A 236 -21.66 20.62 -11.93
N ASP A 237 -20.53 20.06 -12.33
CA ASP A 237 -20.05 18.80 -11.77
C ASP A 237 -19.45 18.99 -10.37
N PHE A 238 -19.63 17.99 -9.51
CA PHE A 238 -19.19 18.01 -8.13
C PHE A 238 -18.24 16.86 -7.85
N TYR A 239 -17.03 17.18 -7.39
CA TYR A 239 -15.99 16.22 -7.08
C TYR A 239 -15.52 16.38 -5.64
N THR A 240 -15.61 15.32 -4.83
CA THR A 240 -15.03 15.26 -3.49
C THR A 240 -14.33 13.92 -3.25
N THR A 241 -13.21 13.94 -2.53
CA THR A 241 -12.60 12.73 -1.95
C THR A 241 -13.35 12.25 -0.69
N GLY A 242 -14.16 13.12 -0.07
CA GLY A 242 -14.94 12.88 1.14
C GLY A 242 -16.44 12.75 0.86
N LYS A 243 -17.27 13.34 1.72
CA LYS A 243 -18.74 13.33 1.61
C LYS A 243 -19.32 14.68 1.16
N LEU A 244 -20.47 14.62 0.49
CA LEU A 244 -21.38 15.75 0.33
C LEU A 244 -22.57 15.56 1.26
N HIS A 245 -22.88 16.58 2.06
CA HIS A 245 -24.04 16.59 2.94
C HIS A 245 -24.75 17.96 2.89
N GLY A 246 -26.09 17.95 2.79
CA GLY A 246 -26.93 19.16 2.84
C GLY A 246 -28.35 18.86 3.34
N ASN A 247 -29.24 19.85 3.36
CA ASN A 247 -30.63 19.63 3.75
C ASN A 247 -31.45 18.97 2.63
N ILE A 248 -31.45 19.59 1.45
CA ILE A 248 -31.93 19.01 0.19
C ILE A 248 -30.77 19.04 -0.82
N VAL A 249 -30.46 17.91 -1.46
CA VAL A 249 -29.47 17.83 -2.55
C VAL A 249 -30.21 17.64 -3.87
N THR A 250 -30.20 18.65 -4.73
CA THR A 250 -30.83 18.64 -6.06
C THR A 250 -29.76 18.59 -7.15
N LEU A 251 -29.82 17.59 -8.03
CA LEU A 251 -28.91 17.44 -9.16
C LEU A 251 -29.67 17.55 -10.48
N ILE A 252 -29.21 18.43 -11.37
CA ILE A 252 -29.84 18.67 -12.68
C ILE A 252 -28.79 18.67 -13.79
N GLY A 253 -28.65 17.54 -14.48
CA GLY A 253 -27.77 17.41 -15.64
C GLY A 253 -26.28 17.58 -15.34
N ALA A 254 -25.87 17.13 -14.16
CA ALA A 254 -24.50 17.20 -13.68
C ALA A 254 -24.09 15.88 -13.02
N GLU A 255 -22.80 15.73 -12.78
CA GLU A 255 -22.21 14.55 -12.15
C GLU A 255 -21.74 14.85 -10.73
N ILE A 256 -22.08 13.98 -9.77
CA ILE A 256 -21.52 13.98 -8.42
C ILE A 256 -20.61 12.76 -8.29
N TYR A 257 -19.33 12.99 -8.06
CA TYR A 257 -18.38 11.98 -7.63
C TYR A 257 -17.98 12.25 -6.18
N ALA A 258 -18.43 11.40 -5.26
CA ALA A 258 -18.07 11.49 -3.85
C ALA A 258 -17.31 10.24 -3.42
N GLY A 259 -16.07 10.43 -2.97
CA GLY A 259 -15.20 9.35 -2.48
C GLY A 259 -15.84 8.49 -1.40
N CYS A 260 -16.65 9.12 -0.54
CA CYS A 260 -17.35 8.52 0.59
C CYS A 260 -18.87 8.45 0.37
N ALA A 261 -19.61 9.55 0.62
CA ALA A 261 -21.07 9.53 0.69
C ALA A 261 -21.74 10.78 0.09
N VAL A 262 -22.98 10.63 -0.37
CA VAL A 262 -23.91 11.74 -0.65
C VAL A 262 -25.11 11.58 0.27
N THR A 263 -25.30 12.52 1.18
CA THR A 263 -26.36 12.44 2.19
C THR A 263 -27.19 13.72 2.27
N ALA A 264 -28.46 13.60 2.67
CA ALA A 264 -29.30 14.76 2.91
C ALA A 264 -30.23 14.59 4.13
N ASP A 265 -30.53 15.69 4.82
CA ASP A 265 -31.46 15.68 5.96
C ASP A 265 -32.91 15.45 5.55
N GLU A 266 -33.32 15.88 4.35
CA GLU A 266 -34.69 15.75 3.84
C GLU A 266 -34.77 14.97 2.53
N THR A 267 -34.12 15.45 1.46
CA THR A 267 -34.32 14.89 0.12
C THR A 267 -33.07 14.91 -0.75
N ILE A 268 -32.80 13.80 -1.42
CA ILE A 268 -31.92 13.75 -2.59
C ILE A 268 -32.81 13.66 -3.84
N TYR A 269 -32.71 14.64 -4.72
CA TYR A 269 -33.52 14.77 -5.93
C TYR A 269 -32.64 14.82 -7.17
N LEU A 270 -32.77 13.83 -8.04
CA LEU A 270 -32.06 13.78 -9.33
C LEU A 270 -33.10 13.94 -10.43
N THR A 271 -32.93 14.96 -11.28
CA THR A 271 -33.65 15.02 -12.54
C THR A 271 -32.91 14.19 -13.59
N GLY A 272 -33.65 13.69 -14.57
CA GLY A 272 -33.08 13.30 -15.85
C GLY A 272 -32.33 14.50 -16.43
N ASN A 273 -31.32 14.22 -17.26
CA ASN A 273 -30.50 15.11 -18.11
C ASN A 273 -29.06 14.55 -18.16
N ASN A 274 -28.91 13.22 -18.14
CA ASN A 274 -27.64 12.51 -17.90
C ASN A 274 -27.02 12.79 -16.52
N SER A 275 -27.84 13.09 -15.51
CA SER A 275 -27.33 13.27 -14.14
C SER A 275 -26.72 11.97 -13.61
N ILE A 276 -25.58 12.06 -12.93
CA ILE A 276 -24.90 10.88 -12.35
C ILE A 276 -24.57 11.15 -10.88
N ILE A 277 -24.85 10.19 -10.00
CA ILE A 277 -24.22 10.12 -8.67
C ILE A 277 -23.35 8.87 -8.62
N SER A 278 -22.09 9.02 -8.22
CA SER A 278 -21.15 7.93 -7.99
C SER A 278 -20.57 8.04 -6.58
N ALA A 279 -20.99 7.15 -5.68
CA ALA A 279 -20.64 7.17 -4.26
C ALA A 279 -20.71 5.77 -3.63
N GLY A 280 -20.07 5.58 -2.46
CA GLY A 280 -20.23 4.36 -1.66
C GLY A 280 -21.53 4.34 -0.86
N TYR A 281 -21.99 5.52 -0.40
CA TYR A 281 -23.24 5.66 0.34
C TYR A 281 -24.11 6.78 -0.23
N VAL A 282 -25.41 6.52 -0.42
CA VAL A 282 -26.41 7.52 -0.78
C VAL A 282 -27.58 7.45 0.19
N SER A 283 -27.85 8.49 0.98
CA SER A 283 -28.92 8.41 1.98
C SER A 283 -29.65 9.71 2.27
N ALA A 284 -30.97 9.61 2.35
CA ALA A 284 -31.87 10.68 2.78
C ALA A 284 -33.22 10.06 3.20
N PRO A 285 -34.10 10.80 3.89
CA PRO A 285 -35.49 10.37 4.08
C PRO A 285 -36.20 10.06 2.76
N VAL A 286 -36.10 10.97 1.79
CA VAL A 286 -36.66 10.79 0.46
C VAL A 286 -35.56 10.82 -0.58
N ILE A 287 -35.53 9.81 -1.46
CA ILE A 287 -34.70 9.82 -2.66
C ILE A 287 -35.63 9.78 -3.86
N GLU A 288 -35.59 10.79 -4.71
CA GLU A 288 -36.43 10.90 -5.89
C GLU A 288 -35.59 10.96 -7.16
N LEU A 289 -35.80 9.95 -8.01
CA LEU A 289 -35.14 9.74 -9.29
C LEU A 289 -36.16 9.99 -10.41
N ALA A 290 -36.09 11.17 -11.03
CA ALA A 290 -37.05 11.59 -12.05
C ALA A 290 -36.48 11.39 -13.47
N GLY A 291 -36.68 10.24 -14.09
CA GLY A 291 -36.08 9.82 -15.37
C GLY A 291 -36.66 10.44 -16.65
N ASN A 292 -37.00 11.73 -16.67
CA ASN A 292 -37.47 12.39 -17.91
C ASN A 292 -36.45 12.30 -19.07
N GLU A 293 -35.17 12.11 -18.72
CA GLU A 293 -34.00 11.78 -19.55
C GLU A 293 -33.12 10.79 -18.75
N PRO A 294 -32.11 10.11 -19.34
CA PRO A 294 -31.26 9.18 -18.60
C PRO A 294 -30.67 9.79 -17.32
N LEU A 295 -30.62 9.02 -16.24
CA LEU A 295 -29.89 9.33 -15.01
C LEU A 295 -29.33 8.06 -14.39
N THR A 296 -28.21 8.16 -13.67
CA THR A 296 -27.56 7.00 -13.04
C THR A 296 -27.18 7.26 -11.60
N VAL A 297 -27.49 6.31 -10.71
CA VAL A 297 -26.84 6.17 -9.41
C VAL A 297 -25.93 4.95 -9.46
N LEU A 298 -24.62 5.17 -9.37
CA LEU A 298 -23.59 4.15 -9.34
C LEU A 298 -23.09 3.98 -7.90
N LEU A 299 -23.38 2.82 -7.30
CA LEU A 299 -22.97 2.44 -5.97
C LEU A 299 -21.63 1.68 -6.06
N ARG A 300 -20.56 2.31 -5.58
CA ARG A 300 -19.20 1.76 -5.64
C ARG A 300 -18.94 0.83 -4.45
N ASP A 301 -18.05 -0.15 -4.62
CA ASP A 301 -17.53 -1.02 -3.54
C ASP A 301 -18.62 -1.73 -2.69
N GLY A 302 -19.67 -2.26 -3.33
CA GLY A 302 -20.82 -2.86 -2.63
C GLY A 302 -21.71 -1.85 -1.91
N GLY A 303 -21.76 -0.63 -2.44
CA GLY A 303 -22.38 0.52 -1.80
C GLY A 303 -23.87 0.39 -1.46
N TYR A 304 -24.37 1.37 -0.72
CA TYR A 304 -25.69 1.33 -0.12
C TYR A 304 -26.50 2.59 -0.42
N LEU A 305 -27.67 2.42 -1.00
CA LEU A 305 -28.69 3.46 -1.11
C LEU A 305 -29.77 3.23 -0.06
N ASN A 306 -29.92 4.17 0.86
CA ASN A 306 -30.90 4.10 1.94
C ASN A 306 -31.85 5.29 1.91
N ALA A 307 -33.06 5.07 1.40
CA ALA A 307 -34.15 6.04 1.44
C ALA A 307 -35.07 5.72 2.62
N THR A 308 -34.82 6.30 3.80
CA THR A 308 -35.42 5.80 5.05
C THR A 308 -36.95 5.92 5.11
N GLU A 309 -37.55 6.81 4.32
CA GLU A 309 -39.00 6.92 4.16
C GLU A 309 -39.45 6.46 2.77
N GLN A 310 -38.87 7.01 1.70
CA GLN A 310 -39.40 6.77 0.36
C GLN A 310 -38.37 6.87 -0.76
N LEU A 311 -38.27 5.83 -1.58
CA LEU A 311 -37.59 5.85 -2.89
C LEU A 311 -38.63 6.05 -3.99
N ARG A 312 -38.57 7.17 -4.70
CA ARG A 312 -39.49 7.53 -5.79
C ARG A 312 -38.79 7.37 -7.13
N LEU A 313 -39.30 6.49 -7.98
CA LEU A 313 -38.87 6.31 -9.36
C LEU A 313 -39.96 6.86 -10.29
N LYS A 314 -39.66 7.96 -10.97
CA LYS A 314 -40.54 8.54 -12.00
C LYS A 314 -39.90 8.34 -13.36
N ASP A 315 -40.75 8.20 -14.38
CA ASP A 315 -40.35 7.99 -15.78
C ASP A 315 -39.36 6.82 -15.96
N ILE A 316 -39.74 5.67 -15.39
CA ILE A 316 -39.00 4.40 -15.45
C ILE A 316 -38.72 4.01 -16.93
N GLY A 317 -37.48 3.60 -17.20
CA GLY A 317 -36.92 3.38 -18.54
C GLY A 317 -35.63 4.19 -18.78
N ASN A 318 -35.48 5.30 -18.05
CA ASN A 318 -34.31 6.18 -18.06
C ASN A 318 -33.64 6.30 -16.68
N VAL A 319 -34.19 5.64 -15.66
CA VAL A 319 -33.61 5.60 -14.31
C VAL A 319 -32.71 4.37 -14.22
N PHE A 320 -31.46 4.56 -13.80
CA PHE A 320 -30.51 3.48 -13.63
C PHE A 320 -29.90 3.52 -12.23
N VAL A 321 -29.97 2.42 -11.48
CA VAL A 321 -29.31 2.24 -10.17
C VAL A 321 -28.49 0.96 -10.26
N ARG A 322 -27.16 1.09 -10.13
CA ARG A 322 -26.23 0.00 -10.46
C ARG A 322 -25.18 -0.14 -9.38
N ALA A 323 -24.81 -1.38 -9.08
CA ALA A 323 -23.54 -1.65 -8.42
C ALA A 323 -22.39 -1.54 -9.44
N ASP A 324 -21.21 -1.17 -8.98
CA ASP A 324 -19.98 -1.26 -9.79
C ASP A 324 -19.64 -2.74 -10.13
N ASP A 325 -18.95 -2.96 -11.24
CA ASP A 325 -18.83 -4.29 -11.88
C ASP A 325 -18.11 -5.33 -10.99
N GLY A 326 -18.88 -6.29 -10.45
CA GLY A 326 -18.38 -7.47 -9.73
C GLY A 326 -18.97 -7.66 -8.33
N ASP A 327 -19.63 -6.64 -7.79
CA ASP A 327 -20.22 -6.65 -6.46
C ASP A 327 -21.76 -6.56 -6.50
N TYR A 328 -22.42 -6.92 -5.39
CA TYR A 328 -23.84 -6.63 -5.15
C TYR A 328 -23.95 -5.40 -4.26
N ALA A 329 -24.74 -4.40 -4.67
CA ALA A 329 -25.04 -3.22 -3.85
C ALA A 329 -26.45 -3.31 -3.26
N MET A 330 -26.71 -2.56 -2.18
CA MET A 330 -27.97 -2.61 -1.46
C MET A 330 -28.81 -1.37 -1.74
N VAL A 331 -30.13 -1.56 -1.89
CA VAL A 331 -31.14 -0.51 -1.90
C VAL A 331 -32.16 -0.84 -0.82
N GLU A 332 -32.34 0.04 0.16
CA GLU A 332 -33.36 -0.11 1.20
C GLU A 332 -34.28 1.12 1.24
N THR A 333 -35.57 0.87 1.38
CA THR A 333 -36.57 1.92 1.63
C THR A 333 -37.79 1.40 2.38
N ASP A 334 -38.54 2.26 3.07
CA ASP A 334 -39.85 1.87 3.61
C ASP A 334 -40.92 1.79 2.49
N VAL A 335 -40.94 2.79 1.60
CA VAL A 335 -41.90 2.89 0.49
C VAL A 335 -41.19 3.01 -0.86
N LEU A 336 -41.39 2.01 -1.72
CA LEU A 336 -40.98 2.05 -3.13
C LEU A 336 -42.12 2.62 -3.99
N ASP A 337 -42.02 3.89 -4.39
CA ASP A 337 -43.00 4.58 -5.26
C ASP A 337 -42.56 4.53 -6.71
N VAL A 338 -43.28 3.77 -7.54
CA VAL A 338 -42.93 3.48 -8.93
C VAL A 338 -44.10 3.82 -9.84
N ASN A 339 -43.88 4.60 -10.89
CA ASN A 339 -44.94 4.98 -11.84
C ASN A 339 -45.20 3.93 -12.96
N ASN A 340 -44.40 2.87 -13.02
CA ASN A 340 -44.50 1.75 -13.97
C ASN A 340 -44.09 0.45 -13.24
N LYS A 341 -44.70 -0.68 -13.60
CA LYS A 341 -44.40 -2.00 -13.00
C LYS A 341 -43.19 -2.72 -13.63
N ASP A 342 -42.77 -2.30 -14.83
CA ASP A 342 -41.59 -2.86 -15.50
C ASP A 342 -40.32 -2.11 -15.08
N LEU A 343 -39.54 -2.71 -14.16
CA LEU A 343 -38.26 -2.19 -13.67
C LEU A 343 -37.06 -2.89 -14.33
N ILE A 344 -37.27 -3.67 -15.41
CA ILE A 344 -36.18 -4.29 -16.18
C ILE A 344 -35.25 -3.17 -16.69
N GLY A 345 -33.94 -3.35 -16.51
CA GLY A 345 -32.93 -2.37 -16.83
C GLY A 345 -32.78 -1.23 -15.83
N THR A 346 -33.70 -1.06 -14.87
CA THR A 346 -33.60 0.01 -13.85
C THR A 346 -32.56 -0.31 -12.80
N PHE A 347 -32.52 -1.56 -12.32
CA PHE A 347 -31.59 -2.03 -11.30
C PHE A 347 -30.67 -3.11 -11.87
N GLN A 348 -29.37 -3.01 -11.59
CA GLN A 348 -28.38 -4.00 -12.05
C GLN A 348 -27.42 -4.39 -10.91
N ASN A 349 -27.34 -5.70 -10.60
CA ASN A 349 -26.57 -6.25 -9.46
C ASN A 349 -26.96 -5.62 -8.12
N ILE A 350 -28.26 -5.43 -7.90
CA ILE A 350 -28.81 -4.79 -6.71
C ILE A 350 -29.59 -5.81 -5.87
N ALA A 351 -29.41 -5.77 -4.56
CA ALA A 351 -30.36 -6.30 -3.59
C ALA A 351 -31.30 -5.17 -3.16
N ILE A 352 -32.61 -5.31 -3.42
CA ILE A 352 -33.61 -4.29 -3.10
C ILE A 352 -34.60 -4.76 -2.04
N LYS A 353 -34.67 -4.02 -0.94
CA LYS A 353 -35.57 -4.24 0.19
C LYS A 353 -36.55 -3.08 0.33
N TYR A 354 -37.83 -3.39 0.36
CA TYR A 354 -38.90 -2.40 0.58
C TYR A 354 -40.07 -3.00 1.37
N ASN A 355 -40.66 -2.22 2.28
CA ASN A 355 -41.80 -2.68 3.08
C ASN A 355 -43.12 -2.59 2.32
N THR A 356 -43.32 -1.50 1.58
CA THR A 356 -44.51 -1.27 0.76
C THR A 356 -44.16 -0.70 -0.61
N GLN A 357 -45.05 -0.89 -1.58
CA GLN A 357 -44.94 -0.27 -2.91
C GLN A 357 -46.21 0.53 -3.23
N ILE A 358 -46.05 1.68 -3.89
CA ILE A 358 -47.16 2.53 -4.36
C ILE A 358 -46.92 2.99 -5.81
N GLY A 359 -47.96 3.45 -6.50
CA GLY A 359 -47.81 4.25 -7.73
C GLY A 359 -47.98 3.55 -9.10
N THR A 360 -48.35 2.28 -9.19
CA THR A 360 -48.39 1.56 -10.48
C THR A 360 -49.59 1.89 -11.36
N GLU A 361 -49.43 1.86 -12.70
CA GLU A 361 -50.56 1.76 -13.63
C GLU A 361 -51.55 0.68 -13.18
N GLU A 362 -52.84 0.94 -13.36
CA GLU A 362 -53.92 0.21 -12.72
C GLU A 362 -53.73 -1.31 -12.80
N LYS A 363 -53.89 -1.97 -11.64
CA LYS A 363 -54.06 -3.41 -11.51
C LYS A 363 -54.96 -3.91 -12.64
N GLY A 364 -54.46 -4.84 -13.45
CA GLY A 364 -55.29 -5.45 -14.49
C GLY A 364 -56.55 -6.04 -13.87
N ALA A 365 -57.67 -6.04 -14.60
CA ALA A 365 -58.98 -6.48 -14.07
C ALA A 365 -58.95 -7.90 -13.43
N ASP A 366 -57.98 -8.73 -13.83
CA ASP A 366 -57.79 -10.11 -13.40
C ASP A 366 -56.56 -10.33 -12.48
N GLU A 367 -55.75 -9.30 -12.21
CA GLU A 367 -54.61 -9.39 -11.29
C GLU A 367 -55.15 -9.43 -9.85
N THR A 368 -54.51 -10.16 -8.92
CA THR A 368 -54.88 -10.17 -7.49
C THR A 368 -53.90 -9.39 -6.63
N ILE A 369 -52.66 -9.24 -7.10
CA ILE A 369 -51.55 -8.45 -6.55
C ILE A 369 -50.87 -7.70 -7.70
N VAL A 370 -50.21 -6.57 -7.41
CA VAL A 370 -49.37 -5.86 -8.38
C VAL A 370 -47.96 -6.42 -8.30
N GLU A 371 -47.49 -7.08 -9.35
CA GLU A 371 -46.15 -7.65 -9.44
C GLU A 371 -45.21 -6.68 -10.17
N LEU A 372 -44.03 -6.46 -9.61
CA LEU A 372 -42.95 -5.66 -10.21
C LEU A 372 -41.96 -6.59 -10.92
N TRP A 373 -41.59 -6.25 -12.16
CA TRP A 373 -40.64 -7.02 -12.97
C TRP A 373 -39.25 -6.42 -12.86
N PHE A 374 -38.26 -7.26 -12.59
CA PHE A 374 -36.86 -6.86 -12.42
C PHE A 374 -35.97 -7.74 -13.30
N ASP A 375 -34.74 -7.30 -13.55
CA ASP A 375 -33.71 -8.13 -14.15
C ASP A 375 -33.39 -9.37 -13.30
N GLU A 376 -32.89 -10.43 -13.93
CA GLU A 376 -32.47 -11.68 -13.26
C GLU A 376 -31.33 -11.45 -12.24
N THR A 377 -30.62 -10.33 -12.33
CA THR A 377 -29.51 -9.95 -11.44
C THR A 377 -29.97 -9.28 -10.15
N VAL A 378 -31.27 -9.06 -9.96
CA VAL A 378 -31.83 -8.34 -8.80
C VAL A 378 -32.36 -9.34 -7.76
N LYS A 379 -31.90 -9.21 -6.51
CA LYS A 379 -32.42 -9.96 -5.35
C LYS A 379 -33.48 -9.13 -4.61
N LYS A 380 -34.62 -9.73 -4.24
CA LYS A 380 -35.77 -8.97 -3.70
C LYS A 380 -36.24 -9.50 -2.35
N ASN A 381 -36.42 -8.61 -1.38
CA ASN A 381 -37.09 -8.87 -0.09
C ASN A 381 -36.75 -10.21 0.60
N ALA A 382 -37.50 -11.28 0.32
CA ALA A 382 -37.34 -12.60 0.95
C ALA A 382 -36.10 -13.39 0.46
N GLU A 383 -35.42 -12.91 -0.59
CA GLU A 383 -34.16 -13.43 -1.12
C GLU A 383 -32.92 -12.73 -0.49
N ILE A 384 -33.15 -11.73 0.37
CA ILE A 384 -32.14 -10.86 0.97
C ILE A 384 -31.87 -11.37 2.38
N ASP A 385 -30.75 -12.06 2.56
CA ASP A 385 -30.22 -12.44 3.87
C ASP A 385 -28.96 -11.58 4.04
N TYR A 386 -29.09 -10.45 4.74
CA TYR A 386 -28.00 -9.48 4.89
C TYR A 386 -27.95 -8.93 6.32
N THR A 387 -26.73 -8.71 6.84
CA THR A 387 -26.51 -8.01 8.11
C THR A 387 -25.92 -6.64 7.80
N VAL A 388 -26.57 -5.58 8.32
CA VAL A 388 -26.02 -4.23 8.32
C VAL A 388 -25.19 -4.10 9.59
N GLU A 389 -23.87 -4.17 9.47
CA GLU A 389 -23.00 -3.84 10.60
C GLU A 389 -22.94 -2.32 10.73
N ASP A 390 -23.34 -1.83 11.90
CA ASP A 390 -23.24 -0.42 12.29
C ASP A 390 -21.75 -0.09 12.49
N SER A 391 -21.03 0.13 11.38
CA SER A 391 -19.74 0.77 11.42
C SER A 391 -19.99 2.20 11.86
N ASN A 392 -19.32 2.66 12.92
CA ASN A 392 -19.31 4.07 13.33
C ASN A 392 -18.62 4.98 12.28
N ASP A 393 -18.76 4.64 11.00
CA ASP A 393 -18.18 5.27 9.81
C ASP A 393 -19.33 5.84 8.98
N GLU A 394 -19.27 7.14 8.72
CA GLU A 394 -20.30 7.88 7.98
C GLU A 394 -20.23 7.60 6.45
N CYS A 395 -19.30 6.77 5.99
CA CYS A 395 -19.04 6.44 4.58
C CYS A 395 -19.72 5.18 4.00
N ALA A 396 -20.67 4.59 4.75
CA ALA A 396 -21.57 3.47 4.45
C ALA A 396 -21.46 2.40 5.55
N PRO A 397 -22.57 1.82 6.04
CA PRO A 397 -22.53 0.59 6.82
C PRO A 397 -22.15 -0.60 5.93
N LYS A 398 -21.39 -1.56 6.47
CA LYS A 398 -21.07 -2.80 5.78
C LYS A 398 -22.30 -3.69 5.67
N VAL A 399 -22.72 -4.02 4.46
CA VAL A 399 -23.82 -4.94 4.20
C VAL A 399 -23.24 -6.31 3.84
N VAL A 400 -23.38 -7.28 4.73
CA VAL A 400 -22.83 -8.65 4.58
C VAL A 400 -23.93 -9.61 4.16
N GLU A 401 -23.79 -10.35 3.05
CA GLU A 401 -24.68 -11.47 2.72
C GLU A 401 -24.59 -12.57 3.80
N GLY A 402 -25.69 -12.89 4.47
CA GLY A 402 -25.84 -14.00 5.41
C GLY A 402 -26.52 -15.23 4.78
N PRO A 403 -26.41 -16.42 5.38
CA PRO A 403 -27.40 -17.48 5.18
C PRO A 403 -28.01 -18.03 6.50
N LYS A 404 -29.31 -18.37 6.43
CA LYS A 404 -30.14 -19.20 7.33
C LYS A 404 -29.44 -20.39 8.04
N ASP A 405 -29.71 -20.50 9.35
CA ASP A 405 -29.41 -21.59 10.34
C ASP A 405 -29.84 -23.04 9.93
N PRO A 406 -29.43 -24.15 10.63
CA PRO A 406 -28.28 -24.40 11.53
C PRO A 406 -27.57 -25.77 11.26
N THR A 407 -26.28 -25.75 10.96
CA THR A 407 -25.29 -26.80 11.29
C THR A 407 -23.92 -26.11 11.26
N PRO A 408 -23.01 -26.30 12.24
CA PRO A 408 -21.73 -25.62 12.21
C PRO A 408 -20.86 -26.26 11.12
N ASP A 409 -20.95 -25.71 9.91
CA ASP A 409 -19.94 -25.85 8.88
C ASP A 409 -18.92 -24.70 9.01
N PRO A 410 -17.64 -24.95 8.70
CA PRO A 410 -16.53 -24.09 9.06
C PRO A 410 -16.69 -22.68 8.49
N THR A 411 -16.37 -21.67 9.30
CA THR A 411 -16.21 -20.26 8.90
C THR A 411 -15.61 -20.18 7.48
N PRO A 412 -16.20 -19.39 6.56
CA PRO A 412 -15.58 -19.10 5.27
C PRO A 412 -14.16 -18.62 5.52
N ASP A 413 -13.22 -19.18 4.77
CA ASP A 413 -11.83 -18.80 4.94
C ASP A 413 -11.62 -17.34 4.57
N PRO A 414 -10.84 -16.59 5.35
CA PRO A 414 -10.58 -15.20 5.04
C PRO A 414 -9.92 -15.08 3.65
N GLU A 415 -10.35 -14.09 2.88
CA GLU A 415 -9.86 -13.83 1.52
C GLU A 415 -8.92 -12.62 1.50
N LEU A 416 -7.95 -12.65 0.58
CA LEU A 416 -7.03 -11.53 0.36
C LEU A 416 -7.51 -10.69 -0.82
N GLU A 417 -7.54 -9.38 -0.64
CA GLU A 417 -7.72 -8.42 -1.72
C GLU A 417 -6.38 -7.85 -2.18
N ASN A 418 -6.32 -7.46 -3.45
CA ASN A 418 -5.16 -6.81 -4.02
C ASN A 418 -5.31 -5.29 -3.91
N VAL A 419 -4.43 -4.68 -3.13
CA VAL A 419 -4.41 -3.24 -2.86
C VAL A 419 -3.78 -2.48 -4.03
N GLY A 420 -2.66 -2.97 -4.56
CA GLY A 420 -1.99 -2.35 -5.70
C GLY A 420 -0.61 -2.95 -5.96
N SER A 421 0.10 -2.44 -6.97
CA SER A 421 1.47 -2.90 -7.26
C SER A 421 2.35 -1.84 -7.87
N VAL A 422 3.65 -1.90 -7.62
CA VAL A 422 4.64 -1.11 -8.37
C VAL A 422 5.34 -1.98 -9.40
N GLU A 423 5.28 -1.57 -10.67
CA GLU A 423 6.04 -2.21 -11.74
C GLU A 423 7.34 -1.43 -12.06
N PRO A 424 8.50 -2.09 -12.23
CA PRO A 424 9.83 -1.51 -12.31
C PRO A 424 10.16 -1.15 -13.77
N ALA A 425 9.17 -0.72 -14.56
CA ALA A 425 9.33 -0.37 -15.98
C ALA A 425 10.38 0.73 -16.24
N GLU A 426 10.86 1.35 -15.17
CA GLU A 426 11.74 2.50 -15.10
C GLU A 426 13.21 2.12 -14.84
N HIS A 427 13.52 0.83 -14.59
CA HIS A 427 14.90 0.35 -14.45
C HIS A 427 15.54 0.15 -15.83
N SER A 428 16.82 0.52 -15.93
CA SER A 428 17.57 0.44 -17.20
C SER A 428 18.04 -0.99 -17.55
N HIS A 429 17.88 -1.93 -16.62
CA HIS A 429 18.33 -3.32 -16.71
C HIS A 429 17.35 -4.28 -16.02
N PRO A 430 17.40 -5.58 -16.35
CA PRO A 430 16.54 -6.58 -15.71
C PRO A 430 16.92 -6.82 -14.24
N ILE A 431 15.94 -6.67 -13.35
CA ILE A 431 16.11 -6.86 -11.90
C ILE A 431 15.23 -7.99 -11.36
N SER A 432 15.59 -8.51 -10.19
CA SER A 432 14.77 -9.46 -9.44
C SER A 432 14.75 -9.10 -7.96
N ALA A 433 13.55 -9.06 -7.37
CA ALA A 433 13.39 -8.71 -5.97
C ALA A 433 14.01 -9.76 -5.05
N THR A 434 14.68 -9.30 -4.00
CA THR A 434 15.43 -10.14 -3.06
C THR A 434 15.00 -9.95 -1.60
N SER A 435 14.57 -8.76 -1.18
CA SER A 435 14.07 -8.47 0.17
C SER A 435 13.10 -7.28 0.20
N ILE A 436 12.24 -7.25 1.21
CA ILE A 436 11.35 -6.14 1.59
C ILE A 436 11.47 -5.90 3.10
N PHE A 437 11.60 -4.64 3.52
CA PHE A 437 11.60 -4.25 4.92
C PHE A 437 10.64 -3.08 5.15
N THR A 438 9.75 -3.21 6.13
CA THR A 438 8.71 -2.21 6.45
C THR A 438 9.05 -1.47 7.74
N VAL A 439 8.86 -0.14 7.76
CA VAL A 439 9.03 0.70 8.95
C VAL A 439 8.14 1.93 8.86
N GLY A 440 7.33 2.18 9.90
CA GLY A 440 6.43 3.33 9.90
C GLY A 440 5.37 3.19 8.80
N LYS A 441 5.44 4.04 7.76
CA LYS A 441 4.61 3.97 6.56
C LYS A 441 5.41 3.55 5.31
N ASP A 442 6.70 3.31 5.50
CA ASP A 442 7.70 3.16 4.44
C ASP A 442 8.04 1.69 4.26
N ALA A 443 8.30 1.31 3.01
CA ALA A 443 8.82 0.00 2.64
C ALA A 443 10.08 0.17 1.78
N TYR A 444 11.16 -0.53 2.14
CA TYR A 444 12.42 -0.56 1.40
C TYR A 444 12.64 -1.93 0.78
N LEU A 445 13.01 -1.96 -0.49
CA LEU A 445 13.07 -3.18 -1.26
C LEU A 445 14.39 -3.31 -1.96
N SER A 446 15.07 -4.44 -1.79
CA SER A 446 16.31 -4.72 -2.49
C SER A 446 16.09 -5.58 -3.72
N TRP A 447 16.90 -5.30 -4.73
CA TRP A 447 16.93 -5.97 -6.01
C TRP A 447 18.35 -6.35 -6.38
N HIS A 448 18.50 -7.49 -7.05
CA HIS A 448 19.73 -7.88 -7.75
C HIS A 448 19.47 -7.99 -9.25
N THR A 449 20.53 -8.04 -10.05
CA THR A 449 20.39 -8.21 -11.50
C THR A 449 19.95 -9.63 -11.85
N GLN A 450 19.13 -9.73 -12.89
CA GLN A 450 18.77 -11.03 -13.42
C GLN A 450 19.95 -11.68 -14.16
N GLY A 451 20.38 -12.86 -13.69
CA GLY A 451 21.44 -13.63 -14.34
C GLY A 451 22.81 -13.37 -13.69
N GLY A 452 23.89 -13.57 -14.46
CA GLY A 452 25.26 -13.54 -13.94
C GLY A 452 25.83 -12.13 -13.70
N ASP A 453 25.23 -11.09 -14.28
CA ASP A 453 25.68 -9.70 -14.15
C ASP A 453 25.30 -9.11 -12.79
N PHE A 454 25.96 -8.03 -12.37
CA PHE A 454 25.71 -7.34 -11.10
C PHE A 454 25.23 -5.92 -11.42
N HIS A 455 24.16 -5.45 -10.76
CA HIS A 455 23.55 -4.11 -10.89
C HIS A 455 22.30 -4.05 -10.00
N GLY A 456 22.50 -4.07 -8.69
CA GLY A 456 21.43 -4.06 -7.70
C GLY A 456 20.78 -2.69 -7.54
N CYS A 457 19.53 -2.72 -7.09
CA CYS A 457 18.75 -1.52 -6.82
C CYS A 457 18.12 -1.58 -5.43
N ILE A 458 17.82 -0.41 -4.84
CA ILE A 458 16.95 -0.30 -3.67
C ILE A 458 15.81 0.64 -4.00
N GLU A 459 14.58 0.21 -3.75
CA GLU A 459 13.38 1.03 -3.95
C GLU A 459 12.80 1.45 -2.60
N HIS A 460 12.19 2.64 -2.55
CA HIS A 460 11.44 3.15 -1.42
C HIS A 460 9.98 3.36 -1.83
N LEU A 461 9.07 2.69 -1.15
CA LEU A 461 7.64 2.68 -1.42
C LEU A 461 6.84 3.13 -0.19
N THR A 462 5.67 3.69 -0.41
CA THR A 462 4.66 3.95 0.62
C THR A 462 3.30 3.41 0.17
N VAL A 463 2.44 3.12 1.14
CA VAL A 463 1.02 2.81 0.89
C VAL A 463 0.17 3.82 1.65
N ASP A 464 -0.76 4.47 0.95
CA ASP A 464 -1.67 5.46 1.52
C ASP A 464 -3.05 5.30 0.88
N ASN A 465 -4.11 5.15 1.68
CA ASN A 465 -5.49 4.91 1.21
C ASN A 465 -5.61 3.90 0.06
N GLY A 466 -4.93 2.75 0.18
CA GLY A 466 -4.95 1.70 -0.83
C GLY A 466 -4.14 1.99 -2.11
N THR A 467 -3.48 3.16 -2.17
CA THR A 467 -2.55 3.51 -3.24
C THR A 467 -1.14 3.07 -2.87
N VAL A 468 -0.48 2.31 -3.75
CA VAL A 468 0.93 1.97 -3.64
C VAL A 468 1.75 2.94 -4.50
N THR A 469 2.71 3.64 -3.89
CA THR A 469 3.56 4.63 -4.56
C THR A 469 5.02 4.23 -4.49
N LEU A 470 5.72 4.25 -5.63
CA LEU A 470 7.18 4.24 -5.69
C LEU A 470 7.68 5.68 -5.52
N ASN A 471 8.25 5.98 -4.37
CA ASN A 471 8.70 7.35 -4.05
C ASN A 471 10.04 7.66 -4.70
N SER A 472 10.94 6.68 -4.70
CA SER A 472 12.28 6.80 -5.28
C SER A 472 12.95 5.44 -5.40
N TYR A 473 14.00 5.37 -6.23
CA TYR A 473 14.91 4.23 -6.24
C TYR A 473 16.36 4.68 -6.40
N LEU A 474 17.26 3.82 -5.95
CA LEU A 474 18.70 3.94 -6.12
C LEU A 474 19.25 2.72 -6.84
N GLU A 475 20.30 2.95 -7.62
CA GLU A 475 21.05 1.91 -8.33
C GLU A 475 22.55 2.17 -8.20
N THR A 476 23.34 1.10 -8.28
CA THR A 476 24.80 1.20 -8.24
C THR A 476 25.32 1.73 -9.57
N ALA A 477 26.13 2.80 -9.60
CA ALA A 477 26.61 3.37 -10.85
C ALA A 477 27.51 2.37 -11.64
N PRO A 478 27.12 1.95 -12.86
CA PRO A 478 27.85 0.91 -13.60
C PRO A 478 29.22 1.37 -14.15
N SER A 479 29.57 2.65 -14.04
CA SER A 479 30.77 3.26 -14.62
C SER A 479 31.99 3.36 -13.69
N ASN A 480 31.91 2.88 -12.43
CA ASN A 480 33.05 2.88 -11.52
C ASN A 480 33.88 1.58 -11.64
N ASP A 481 35.03 1.65 -12.30
CA ASP A 481 35.91 0.49 -12.53
C ASP A 481 36.49 -0.18 -11.25
N THR A 482 36.43 0.51 -10.10
CA THR A 482 37.05 0.06 -8.83
C THR A 482 36.10 -0.79 -7.98
N TYR A 483 34.85 -0.35 -7.79
CA TYR A 483 33.84 -1.06 -6.97
C TYR A 483 32.58 -1.49 -7.73
N GLY A 484 32.48 -1.13 -9.02
CA GLY A 484 31.53 -1.69 -9.97
C GLY A 484 30.07 -1.68 -9.52
N ALA A 485 29.28 -2.50 -10.21
CA ALA A 485 27.89 -2.74 -9.90
C ALA A 485 27.77 -3.86 -8.84
N ILE A 486 26.89 -3.67 -7.86
CA ILE A 486 26.74 -4.54 -6.67
C ILE A 486 25.31 -5.06 -6.63
N ASP A 487 25.11 -6.34 -6.38
CA ASP A 487 23.77 -6.92 -6.21
C ASP A 487 23.34 -6.83 -4.73
N PHE A 488 22.09 -6.43 -4.47
CA PHE A 488 21.57 -6.36 -3.10
C PHE A 488 20.65 -7.55 -2.82
N ASN A 489 20.92 -8.22 -1.71
CA ASN A 489 20.27 -9.47 -1.31
C ASN A 489 19.30 -9.29 -0.14
N HIS A 490 19.66 -8.38 0.78
CA HIS A 490 18.84 -8.07 1.94
C HIS A 490 18.89 -6.58 2.27
N VAL A 491 17.82 -6.05 2.86
CA VAL A 491 17.73 -4.66 3.29
C VAL A 491 17.07 -4.55 4.66
N ILE A 492 17.59 -3.67 5.52
CA ILE A 492 16.91 -3.18 6.73
C ILE A 492 17.04 -1.67 6.82
N PHE A 493 16.12 -1.03 7.55
CA PHE A 493 16.24 0.38 7.93
C PHE A 493 16.49 0.48 9.43
N ASP A 494 17.58 1.15 9.84
CA ASP A 494 17.88 1.43 11.24
C ASP A 494 18.51 2.81 11.41
N ASN A 495 18.05 3.55 12.41
CA ASN A 495 18.61 4.84 12.85
C ASN A 495 18.91 5.83 11.70
N GLY A 496 17.96 6.02 10.78
CA GLY A 496 18.09 6.94 9.66
C GLY A 496 19.05 6.46 8.57
N LYS A 497 19.36 5.16 8.52
CA LYS A 497 20.23 4.55 7.52
C LYS A 497 19.59 3.29 6.95
N ILE A 498 19.88 3.02 5.69
CA ILE A 498 19.56 1.76 5.04
C ILE A 498 20.81 0.89 5.10
N PHE A 499 20.67 -0.32 5.64
CA PHE A 499 21.73 -1.32 5.64
C PHE A 499 21.37 -2.44 4.68
N VAL A 500 22.39 -2.96 3.99
CA VAL A 500 22.23 -4.04 3.01
C VAL A 500 23.24 -5.15 3.20
N ALA A 501 22.80 -6.38 2.97
CA ALA A 501 23.69 -7.48 2.61
C ALA A 501 23.62 -7.69 1.10
N GLY A 502 24.73 -8.01 0.46
CA GLY A 502 24.79 -8.12 -0.99
C GLY A 502 26.10 -8.68 -1.49
N ASP A 503 26.29 -8.62 -2.80
CA ASP A 503 27.37 -9.27 -3.50
C ASP A 503 28.14 -8.30 -4.39
N HIS A 504 29.45 -8.29 -4.22
CA HIS A 504 30.36 -7.57 -5.10
C HIS A 504 31.08 -8.55 -6.05
N PRO A 505 31.11 -8.29 -7.36
CA PRO A 505 31.57 -9.24 -8.38
C PRO A 505 32.98 -9.79 -8.16
N LYS A 506 33.89 -8.96 -7.63
CA LYS A 506 35.30 -9.35 -7.36
C LYS A 506 35.61 -9.60 -5.89
N LYS A 507 34.71 -9.21 -4.98
CA LYS A 507 35.01 -9.10 -3.55
C LYS A 507 34.15 -10.03 -2.69
N GLY A 508 33.10 -10.64 -3.24
CA GLY A 508 32.21 -11.54 -2.52
C GLY A 508 31.19 -10.77 -1.68
N GLY A 509 30.72 -11.40 -0.61
CA GLY A 509 29.69 -10.84 0.25
C GLY A 509 30.09 -9.52 0.88
N ILE A 510 29.12 -8.61 1.00
CA ILE A 510 29.29 -7.30 1.61
C ILE A 510 28.24 -7.03 2.68
N LEU A 511 28.60 -6.15 3.61
CA LEU A 511 27.68 -5.35 4.41
C LEU A 511 27.83 -3.89 3.99
N GLY A 512 26.76 -3.30 3.46
CA GLY A 512 26.71 -1.90 3.05
C GLY A 512 25.76 -1.06 3.89
N TRP A 513 25.97 0.26 3.90
CA TRP A 513 24.98 1.22 4.39
C TRP A 513 24.96 2.51 3.61
N ILE A 514 23.77 3.12 3.60
CA ILE A 514 23.44 4.37 2.94
C ILE A 514 22.83 5.28 4.00
N ASN A 515 23.37 6.49 4.14
CA ASN A 515 22.79 7.50 5.03
C ASN A 515 21.51 8.04 4.38
N CYS A 516 20.44 8.23 5.16
CA CYS A 516 19.16 8.75 4.68
C CYS A 516 18.82 10.08 5.38
N ASP A 517 18.11 10.95 4.67
CA ASP A 517 17.67 12.26 5.18
C ASP A 517 16.24 12.14 5.73
N GLY A 518 16.11 11.77 7.01
CA GLY A 518 14.79 11.66 7.65
C GLY A 518 13.92 10.53 7.08
N GLY A 519 14.55 9.45 6.60
CA GLY A 519 13.87 8.27 6.03
C GLY A 519 13.80 8.23 4.51
N THR A 520 14.10 9.32 3.82
CA THR A 520 14.18 9.33 2.35
C THR A 520 15.63 9.18 1.87
N PHE A 521 15.81 8.73 0.63
CA PHE A 521 17.14 8.73 0.03
C PHE A 521 17.72 10.17 -0.04
N PRO A 522 19.04 10.34 0.11
CA PRO A 522 19.68 11.65 0.00
C PRO A 522 19.33 12.35 -1.32
N THR A 523 19.02 13.64 -1.23
CA THR A 523 18.69 14.44 -2.41
C THR A 523 19.96 14.97 -3.12
N GLY A 524 19.91 15.10 -4.46
CA GLY A 524 20.94 15.79 -5.25
C GLY A 524 22.22 15.01 -5.59
N ASN A 525 22.13 13.75 -6.03
CA ASN A 525 23.28 12.90 -6.41
C ASN A 525 24.37 12.73 -5.32
N ASN A 526 24.02 12.93 -4.06
CA ASN A 526 24.95 12.81 -2.93
C ASN A 526 24.83 11.47 -2.20
N ALA A 527 24.00 10.54 -2.66
CA ALA A 527 23.86 9.24 -2.02
C ALA A 527 25.15 8.43 -2.20
N LYS A 528 25.63 7.91 -1.07
CA LYS A 528 26.86 7.13 -1.00
C LYS A 528 26.58 5.77 -0.39
N LEU A 529 27.01 4.72 -1.08
CA LEU A 529 27.15 3.40 -0.48
C LEU A 529 28.52 3.32 0.20
N ASN A 530 28.49 3.10 1.50
CA ASN A 530 29.67 2.68 2.24
C ASN A 530 29.56 1.18 2.46
N LEU A 531 30.68 0.46 2.40
CA LEU A 531 30.64 -0.99 2.55
C LEU A 531 31.86 -1.56 3.25
N ILE A 532 31.65 -2.76 3.76
CA ILE A 532 32.67 -3.65 4.32
C ILE A 532 32.52 -5.00 3.63
N THR A 533 33.61 -5.59 3.17
CA THR A 533 33.59 -6.97 2.65
C THR A 533 33.47 -7.96 3.81
N LEU A 534 32.61 -8.96 3.67
CA LEU A 534 32.46 -10.04 4.63
C LEU A 534 33.68 -10.99 4.60
N TYR A 535 33.76 -11.87 5.60
CA TYR A 535 34.94 -12.66 5.88
C TYR A 535 35.32 -13.58 4.72
N LYS A 536 36.62 -13.69 4.46
CA LYS A 536 37.22 -14.68 3.55
C LYS A 536 38.19 -15.57 4.30
N GLU A 537 38.10 -16.85 4.03
CA GLU A 537 39.02 -17.81 4.63
C GLU A 537 40.32 -17.85 3.84
N GLN A 538 41.45 -17.84 4.56
CA GLN A 538 42.79 -17.88 3.98
C GLN A 538 43.29 -19.31 3.89
N TYR A 539 43.90 -19.65 2.77
CA TYR A 539 44.50 -20.96 2.51
C TYR A 539 45.89 -20.82 1.92
N VAL A 540 46.73 -21.81 2.18
CA VAL A 540 48.09 -21.88 1.61
C VAL A 540 48.16 -23.11 0.73
N VAL A 541 48.43 -22.90 -0.57
CA VAL A 541 48.63 -23.97 -1.55
C VAL A 541 50.05 -23.83 -2.10
N GLY A 542 50.96 -24.70 -1.66
CA GLY A 542 52.39 -24.55 -1.96
C GLY A 542 52.99 -23.33 -1.24
N GLU A 543 53.63 -22.42 -1.97
CA GLU A 543 54.16 -21.14 -1.44
C GLU A 543 53.14 -19.98 -1.57
N ASP A 544 52.02 -20.21 -2.25
CA ASP A 544 51.03 -19.17 -2.53
C ASP A 544 49.98 -19.09 -1.42
N THR A 545 49.66 -17.86 -1.01
CA THR A 545 48.51 -17.55 -0.17
C THR A 545 47.31 -17.23 -1.04
N LEU A 546 46.23 -18.00 -0.87
CA LEU A 546 44.96 -17.84 -1.55
C LEU A 546 43.86 -17.49 -0.52
N TYR A 547 42.82 -16.80 -0.97
CA TYR A 547 41.63 -16.54 -0.16
C TYR A 547 40.41 -17.18 -0.81
N SER A 548 39.46 -17.64 0.00
CA SER A 548 38.15 -18.07 -0.49
C SER A 548 37.50 -16.90 -1.23
N ASN A 549 36.75 -17.20 -2.30
CA ASN A 549 35.76 -16.26 -2.81
C ASN A 549 34.83 -16.00 -1.62
N GLY A 550 34.68 -14.76 -1.15
CA GLY A 550 33.88 -14.40 0.05
C GLY A 550 32.39 -14.71 -0.06
N GLY A 551 32.01 -15.54 -1.05
CA GLY A 551 30.68 -16.03 -1.38
C GLY A 551 29.66 -14.91 -1.46
N SER A 552 28.41 -15.24 -1.10
CA SER A 552 27.30 -14.30 -1.09
C SER A 552 27.04 -13.72 0.30
N GLY A 553 26.79 -12.41 0.36
CA GLY A 553 26.24 -11.73 1.53
C GLY A 553 24.73 -11.93 1.52
N ASN A 554 24.24 -12.81 2.40
CA ASN A 554 22.87 -13.28 2.30
C ASN A 554 21.89 -12.36 3.04
N CYS A 555 22.11 -12.13 4.34
CA CYS A 555 21.13 -11.49 5.22
C CYS A 555 21.80 -10.62 6.27
N ILE A 556 21.08 -9.61 6.78
CA ILE A 556 21.48 -8.77 7.91
C ILE A 556 20.32 -8.58 8.90
N ILE A 557 20.58 -8.73 10.20
CA ILE A 557 19.67 -8.35 11.29
C ILE A 557 20.24 -7.22 12.17
N ARG A 558 19.34 -6.52 12.88
CA ARG A 558 19.66 -5.67 14.02
C ARG A 558 19.41 -6.43 15.33
N ASN A 559 20.45 -6.65 16.14
CA ASN A 559 20.34 -7.27 17.46
C ASN A 559 20.98 -6.38 18.53
N GLY A 560 20.18 -5.62 19.26
CA GLY A 560 20.65 -4.81 20.41
C GLY A 560 21.65 -3.73 20.02
N GLU A 561 22.94 -3.93 20.27
CA GLU A 561 24.04 -3.02 19.87
C GLU A 561 24.85 -3.57 18.68
N TYR A 562 24.35 -4.61 18.00
CA TYR A 562 25.04 -5.28 16.91
C TYR A 562 24.24 -5.31 15.61
N TYR A 563 24.97 -5.32 14.49
CA TYR A 563 24.50 -5.87 13.22
C TYR A 563 25.10 -7.25 13.04
N GLN A 564 24.30 -8.20 12.59
CA GLN A 564 24.76 -9.58 12.39
C GLN A 564 24.36 -10.03 10.99
N THR A 565 25.32 -10.60 10.26
CA THR A 565 25.13 -11.04 8.88
C THR A 565 25.15 -12.55 8.76
N ALA A 566 24.41 -13.07 7.79
CA ALA A 566 24.59 -14.42 7.27
C ALA A 566 25.25 -14.33 5.88
N SER A 567 26.21 -15.20 5.63
CA SER A 567 26.93 -15.29 4.37
C SER A 567 27.27 -16.74 4.06
N VAL A 568 27.74 -16.99 2.84
CA VAL A 568 28.31 -18.31 2.48
C VAL A 568 29.48 -18.69 3.40
N ALA A 569 30.20 -17.70 3.94
CA ALA A 569 31.30 -17.90 4.85
C ALA A 569 30.88 -18.14 6.32
N GLY A 570 29.60 -17.94 6.65
CA GLY A 570 29.04 -18.17 7.98
C GLY A 570 28.29 -16.96 8.52
N PHE A 571 28.56 -16.60 9.77
CA PHE A 571 27.89 -15.48 10.43
C PHE A 571 28.91 -14.52 11.05
N GLU A 572 28.74 -13.23 10.79
CA GLU A 572 29.62 -12.18 11.28
C GLU A 572 28.85 -11.19 12.17
N THR A 573 29.51 -10.69 13.23
CA THR A 573 28.93 -9.74 14.17
C THR A 573 29.73 -8.43 14.14
N PHE A 574 29.02 -7.33 13.96
CA PHE A 574 29.56 -5.97 13.92
C PHE A 574 28.91 -5.13 15.01
N ASN A 575 29.69 -4.30 15.71
CA ASN A 575 29.16 -3.38 16.71
C ASN A 575 28.65 -2.11 16.03
N VAL A 576 27.43 -1.67 16.36
CA VAL A 576 26.80 -0.47 15.78
C VAL A 576 27.60 0.79 16.08
N ALA A 577 28.21 0.87 17.27
CA ALA A 577 29.05 2.00 17.64
C ALA A 577 30.28 2.16 16.73
N ASP A 578 30.71 1.08 16.07
CA ASP A 578 31.88 1.09 15.18
C ASP A 578 31.50 1.56 13.76
N PHE A 579 30.21 1.78 13.45
CA PHE A 579 29.75 2.39 12.19
C PHE A 579 29.81 3.93 12.25
N THR A 580 31.02 4.45 12.42
CA THR A 580 31.36 5.88 12.36
C THR A 580 32.46 6.12 11.32
N GLU A 581 32.52 7.33 10.74
CA GLU A 581 33.42 7.69 9.62
C GLU A 581 34.95 7.53 9.87
N SER A 582 35.41 7.05 11.04
CA SER A 582 36.84 7.13 11.38
C SER A 582 37.50 5.98 12.16
N THR A 583 36.80 4.94 12.63
CA THR A 583 37.48 3.80 13.29
C THR A 583 36.67 2.50 13.20
N TRP A 584 37.26 1.43 12.63
CA TRP A 584 36.59 0.15 12.41
C TRP A 584 37.25 -1.02 13.14
N LYS A 585 36.47 -1.89 13.78
CA LYS A 585 36.92 -3.21 14.27
C LYS A 585 35.84 -4.28 14.09
N LEU A 586 36.12 -5.30 13.29
CA LEU A 586 35.41 -6.57 13.31
C LEU A 586 35.45 -7.12 14.74
N LYS A 587 34.28 -7.29 15.38
CA LYS A 587 34.21 -7.71 16.80
C LYS A 587 34.43 -9.21 16.95
N SER A 588 33.80 -10.02 16.10
CA SER A 588 34.01 -11.46 16.03
C SER A 588 33.55 -12.02 14.69
N VAL A 589 34.30 -13.00 14.19
CA VAL A 589 33.81 -13.96 13.17
C VAL A 589 33.46 -15.20 13.96
N ALA A 590 32.18 -15.55 14.02
CA ALA A 590 31.81 -16.81 14.61
C ALA A 590 32.11 -17.92 13.60
N LYS A 591 33.28 -18.55 13.76
CA LYS A 591 33.53 -19.86 13.19
C LYS A 591 32.67 -20.82 14.01
N LEU A 592 31.46 -21.12 13.55
CA LEU A 592 30.60 -22.10 14.19
C LEU A 592 31.46 -23.34 14.51
N PRO A 593 31.51 -23.80 15.78
CA PRO A 593 32.42 -24.86 16.17
C PRO A 593 32.18 -26.08 15.29
N SER A 594 33.28 -26.51 14.66
CA SER A 594 33.38 -27.58 13.67
C SER A 594 32.42 -28.75 13.92
N TRP A 595 31.53 -29.00 12.97
CA TRP A 595 31.04 -30.36 12.77
C TRP A 595 32.18 -31.19 12.18
N SER A 596 32.50 -32.34 12.78
CA SER A 596 33.47 -33.29 12.23
C SER A 596 32.83 -34.07 11.07
N PHE A 597 33.32 -33.83 9.85
CA PHE A 597 33.01 -34.60 8.64
C PHE A 597 33.01 -36.12 8.89
N ASP A 598 32.05 -36.86 8.32
CA ASP A 598 32.08 -38.32 8.24
C ASP A 598 32.91 -38.74 7.01
N PRO A 599 34.13 -39.29 7.22
CA PRO A 599 35.02 -39.67 6.12
C PRO A 599 34.60 -40.92 5.36
N THR A 600 33.45 -41.54 5.67
CA THR A 600 33.01 -42.79 5.03
C THR A 600 32.20 -42.61 3.74
N LEU A 601 31.87 -41.37 3.34
CA LEU A 601 31.21 -41.09 2.06
C LEU A 601 32.17 -41.33 0.87
N ALA A 602 31.74 -42.17 -0.07
CA ALA A 602 32.61 -42.88 -1.02
C ALA A 602 33.19 -42.03 -2.18
N GLU A 603 32.76 -40.77 -2.36
CA GLU A 603 33.29 -39.88 -3.38
C GLU A 603 33.58 -38.49 -2.78
N ALA A 604 34.84 -38.26 -2.39
CA ALA A 604 35.29 -36.95 -1.94
C ALA A 604 35.54 -36.03 -3.17
N PRO A 605 34.97 -34.80 -3.21
CA PRO A 605 35.23 -33.85 -4.29
C PRO A 605 36.69 -33.36 -4.28
N ALA A 606 37.19 -32.94 -5.45
CA ALA A 606 38.58 -32.53 -5.66
C ALA A 606 38.93 -31.18 -5.00
N ASN A 607 37.94 -30.35 -4.63
CA ASN A 607 38.13 -29.02 -4.07
C ASN A 607 37.75 -28.95 -2.56
N PRO A 608 38.58 -28.36 -1.68
CA PRO A 608 38.28 -28.22 -0.25
C PRO A 608 36.98 -27.48 0.08
N TRP A 609 36.58 -26.52 -0.76
CA TRP A 609 35.33 -25.73 -0.62
C TRP A 609 34.06 -26.57 -0.83
N GLU A 610 34.17 -27.71 -1.53
CA GLU A 610 33.08 -28.66 -1.76
C GLU A 610 32.98 -29.70 -0.62
N ARG A 611 33.96 -29.74 0.30
CA ARG A 611 34.00 -30.70 1.42
C ARG A 611 33.27 -30.23 2.67
N ASP A 612 32.96 -28.93 2.81
CA ASP A 612 32.44 -28.36 4.06
C ASP A 612 31.21 -27.47 3.84
N GLY A 613 30.15 -28.05 3.25
CA GLY A 613 28.84 -27.40 3.18
C GLY A 613 28.19 -27.16 4.55
N SER A 614 28.89 -27.40 5.68
CA SER A 614 28.38 -27.30 7.05
C SER A 614 28.43 -25.90 7.67
N ARG A 615 28.94 -24.91 6.92
CA ARG A 615 29.21 -23.55 7.42
C ARG A 615 28.47 -22.44 6.69
N THR A 616 27.79 -22.74 5.59
CA THR A 616 27.05 -21.74 4.84
C THR A 616 25.87 -21.23 5.66
N GLY A 617 25.96 -19.98 6.09
CA GLY A 617 24.86 -19.26 6.70
C GLY A 617 23.88 -18.90 5.61
N LYS A 618 22.75 -19.61 5.56
CA LYS A 618 21.65 -19.21 4.68
C LYS A 618 21.04 -17.96 5.25
N HIS A 619 20.48 -18.02 6.47
CA HIS A 619 19.64 -16.97 7.06
C HIS A 619 19.89 -16.76 8.55
N ILE A 620 19.62 -15.54 9.04
CA ILE A 620 19.63 -15.18 10.46
C ILE A 620 18.38 -14.36 10.82
N ALA A 621 17.75 -14.66 11.95
CA ALA A 621 16.58 -13.93 12.47
C ALA A 621 16.67 -13.69 13.98
N THR A 622 15.97 -12.67 14.50
CA THR A 622 15.92 -12.39 15.94
C THR A 622 14.57 -11.83 16.38
N ASP A 623 14.15 -12.20 17.60
CA ASP A 623 13.02 -11.59 18.32
C ASP A 623 13.51 -10.61 19.42
N GLY A 624 14.80 -10.29 19.43
CA GLY A 624 15.48 -9.50 20.47
C GLY A 624 15.86 -10.28 21.73
N SER A 625 15.32 -11.49 21.93
CA SER A 625 15.68 -12.39 23.03
C SER A 625 16.61 -13.53 22.59
N LYS A 626 16.40 -14.02 21.37
CA LYS A 626 17.16 -15.11 20.74
C LYS A 626 17.57 -14.74 19.33
N VAL A 627 18.59 -15.42 18.85
CA VAL A 627 19.03 -15.40 17.45
C VAL A 627 18.90 -16.82 16.92
N VAL A 628 18.28 -16.95 15.75
CA VAL A 628 18.11 -18.23 15.06
C VAL A 628 18.86 -18.16 13.73
N MET A 629 19.47 -19.28 13.36
CA MET A 629 20.28 -19.40 12.15
C MET A 629 19.82 -20.60 11.33
N LEU A 630 19.70 -20.41 10.02
CA LEU A 630 19.59 -21.49 9.05
C LEU A 630 20.95 -21.72 8.41
N THR A 631 21.47 -22.94 8.48
CA THR A 631 22.74 -23.33 7.88
C THR A 631 22.55 -24.51 6.95
N LEU A 632 23.41 -24.61 5.94
CA LEU A 632 23.58 -25.87 5.21
C LEU A 632 24.48 -26.81 6.02
N ILE A 633 24.30 -28.12 5.83
CA ILE A 633 25.16 -29.17 6.40
C ILE A 633 26.06 -29.75 5.32
N ASN A 634 25.51 -29.94 4.12
CA ASN A 634 26.19 -30.43 2.94
C ASN A 634 25.55 -29.83 1.69
N ARG A 635 26.20 -29.96 0.53
CA ARG A 635 25.68 -29.47 -0.75
C ARG A 635 25.93 -30.49 -1.85
N ASP A 636 24.87 -30.84 -2.56
CA ASP A 636 24.97 -31.46 -3.88
C ASP A 636 24.75 -30.38 -4.94
N LYS A 637 25.83 -29.98 -5.60
CA LYS A 637 25.81 -28.95 -6.64
C LYS A 637 25.11 -29.41 -7.91
N ALA A 638 25.17 -30.70 -8.24
CA ALA A 638 24.55 -31.24 -9.45
C ALA A 638 23.04 -31.33 -9.29
N ALA A 639 22.57 -31.76 -8.12
CA ALA A 639 21.16 -31.82 -7.78
C ALA A 639 20.59 -30.47 -7.32
N ASN A 640 21.44 -29.51 -6.98
CA ASN A 640 21.08 -28.23 -6.34
C ASN A 640 20.28 -28.45 -5.03
N THR A 641 20.76 -29.37 -4.17
CA THR A 641 20.11 -29.72 -2.90
C THR A 641 21.08 -29.77 -1.72
N ALA A 642 20.56 -29.59 -0.50
CA ALA A 642 21.33 -29.62 0.73
C ALA A 642 20.52 -30.13 1.93
N ASN A 643 21.19 -30.77 2.89
CA ASN A 643 20.63 -30.89 4.25
C ASN A 643 20.77 -29.55 4.97
N ALA A 644 19.79 -29.19 5.80
CA ALA A 644 19.75 -27.93 6.52
C ALA A 644 19.72 -28.15 8.04
N SER A 645 20.29 -27.20 8.79
CA SER A 645 20.22 -27.16 10.25
C SER A 645 19.71 -25.80 10.73
N ILE A 646 18.88 -25.84 11.77
CA ILE A 646 18.43 -24.67 12.50
C ILE A 646 19.18 -24.64 13.82
N LYS A 647 19.79 -23.51 14.17
CA LYS A 647 20.52 -23.30 15.43
C LYS A 647 19.97 -22.10 16.18
N VAL A 648 19.86 -22.22 17.49
CA VAL A 648 19.31 -21.18 18.37
C VAL A 648 20.38 -20.76 19.38
N PHE A 649 20.54 -19.44 19.53
CA PHE A 649 21.43 -18.82 20.50
C PHE A 649 20.65 -17.80 21.33
N ASN A 650 21.11 -17.52 22.54
CA ASN A 650 20.64 -16.33 23.27
C ASN A 650 21.11 -15.08 22.52
N ALA A 651 20.28 -14.03 22.43
CA ALA A 651 20.64 -12.81 21.69
C ALA A 651 21.89 -12.11 22.26
N ALA A 652 22.19 -12.31 23.54
CA ALA A 652 23.41 -11.80 24.17
C ALA A 652 24.69 -12.58 23.79
N ASP A 653 24.56 -13.81 23.27
CA ASP A 653 25.68 -14.62 22.78
C ASP A 653 26.02 -14.27 21.34
N VAL A 654 26.67 -13.12 21.17
CA VAL A 654 26.98 -12.55 19.86
C VAL A 654 28.20 -13.19 19.17
N ASN A 655 28.87 -14.13 19.86
CA ASN A 655 29.94 -14.95 19.30
C ASN A 655 29.46 -16.36 18.91
N TYR A 656 28.22 -16.70 19.25
CA TYR A 656 27.58 -17.99 18.98
C TYR A 656 28.37 -19.17 19.59
N GLU A 657 28.88 -18.98 20.80
CA GLU A 657 29.71 -19.97 21.51
C GLU A 657 28.84 -21.02 22.23
N ASN A 658 27.63 -20.65 22.65
CA ASN A 658 26.74 -21.44 23.49
C ASN A 658 25.41 -21.66 22.76
N GLU A 659 25.37 -22.71 21.94
CA GLU A 659 24.15 -23.17 21.30
C GLU A 659 23.11 -23.56 22.36
N VAL A 660 21.92 -22.96 22.26
CA VAL A 660 20.77 -23.28 23.14
C VAL A 660 20.10 -24.56 22.68
N ALA A 661 19.90 -24.71 21.37
CA ALA A 661 19.31 -25.87 20.74
C ALA A 661 19.67 -25.91 19.25
N SER A 662 19.61 -27.09 18.65
CA SER A 662 19.65 -27.28 17.21
C SER A 662 18.65 -28.31 16.73
N TYR A 663 18.33 -28.22 15.44
CA TYR A 663 17.49 -29.15 14.71
C TYR A 663 18.15 -29.44 13.36
N VAL A 664 18.19 -30.69 12.96
CA VAL A 664 18.61 -31.11 11.62
C VAL A 664 17.36 -31.53 10.86
N VAL A 665 17.20 -31.00 9.65
CA VAL A 665 16.12 -31.40 8.74
C VAL A 665 16.57 -32.69 8.05
N GLU A 666 16.00 -33.83 8.45
CA GLU A 666 16.40 -35.16 7.97
C GLU A 666 15.47 -35.73 6.90
N ASP A 667 14.22 -35.27 6.84
CA ASP A 667 13.14 -35.86 6.04
C ASP A 667 12.98 -35.23 4.65
N VAL A 668 13.43 -33.99 4.48
CA VAL A 668 13.42 -33.27 3.21
C VAL A 668 14.73 -32.52 2.99
N LEU A 669 15.09 -32.34 1.72
CA LEU A 669 16.23 -31.51 1.34
C LEU A 669 15.79 -30.07 1.08
N LEU A 670 16.63 -29.12 1.47
CA LEU A 670 16.54 -27.73 1.03
C LEU A 670 16.89 -27.69 -0.46
N SER A 671 15.97 -27.17 -1.28
CA SER A 671 16.11 -27.13 -2.73
C SER A 671 15.26 -25.99 -3.35
N PRO A 672 15.80 -25.16 -4.24
CA PRO A 672 17.20 -25.11 -4.64
C PRO A 672 18.09 -24.58 -3.51
N VAL A 673 19.35 -25.01 -3.44
CA VAL A 673 20.33 -24.47 -2.46
C VAL A 673 20.60 -22.99 -2.69
N ASP A 674 20.52 -22.57 -3.95
CA ASP A 674 20.65 -21.15 -4.33
C ASP A 674 19.32 -20.39 -4.19
N GLY A 675 18.31 -21.03 -3.58
CA GLY A 675 17.01 -20.45 -3.31
C GLY A 675 17.03 -19.39 -2.22
N LYS A 676 15.90 -18.70 -2.11
CA LYS A 676 15.58 -17.89 -0.93
C LYS A 676 15.10 -18.87 0.14
N ASP A 677 15.70 -18.83 1.33
CA ASP A 677 15.35 -19.76 2.42
C ASP A 677 15.30 -18.98 3.72
N VAL A 678 14.08 -18.74 4.18
CA VAL A 678 13.79 -17.82 5.26
C VAL A 678 13.48 -18.50 6.57
N ILE A 679 13.97 -17.93 7.67
CA ILE A 679 13.44 -18.21 9.01
C ILE A 679 12.75 -16.99 9.65
N ALA A 680 11.77 -17.26 10.49
CA ALA A 680 11.19 -16.30 11.44
C ALA A 680 11.17 -16.90 12.84
N ILE A 681 11.24 -16.03 13.86
CA ILE A 681 11.16 -16.41 15.27
C ILE A 681 10.20 -15.49 16.02
N GLU A 682 9.36 -16.08 16.87
CA GLU A 682 8.56 -15.36 17.86
C GLU A 682 8.57 -16.14 19.17
N GLY A 683 9.29 -15.64 20.18
CA GLY A 683 9.38 -16.30 21.48
C GLY A 683 10.06 -17.65 21.38
N ASN A 684 9.27 -18.73 21.44
CA ASN A 684 9.75 -20.11 21.36
C ASN A 684 9.41 -20.80 20.04
N ASP A 685 8.66 -20.13 19.16
CA ASP A 685 8.22 -20.69 17.89
C ASP A 685 9.10 -20.19 16.75
N ILE A 686 9.50 -21.11 15.86
CA ILE A 686 10.41 -20.86 14.75
C ILE A 686 9.79 -21.45 13.49
N TRP A 687 9.71 -20.65 12.42
CA TRP A 687 9.27 -21.11 11.11
C TRP A 687 10.43 -21.06 10.12
N VAL A 688 10.55 -22.09 9.27
CA VAL A 688 11.65 -22.22 8.30
C VAL A 688 11.13 -22.61 6.92
N CYS A 689 11.48 -21.84 5.90
CA CYS A 689 11.36 -22.14 4.49
C CYS A 689 12.54 -23.01 4.01
N LEU A 690 12.25 -24.04 3.22
CA LEU A 690 13.21 -25.02 2.72
C LEU A 690 13.09 -25.19 1.19
N GLY A 691 12.62 -24.15 0.50
CA GLY A 691 12.31 -24.20 -0.93
C GLY A 691 11.22 -25.26 -1.26
N GLN A 692 11.53 -26.21 -2.14
CA GLN A 692 10.66 -27.34 -2.48
C GLN A 692 10.43 -28.32 -1.31
N GLY A 693 11.25 -28.23 -0.25
CA GLY A 693 11.02 -28.91 1.02
C GLY A 693 9.82 -28.34 1.80
N GLY A 694 9.29 -27.19 1.39
CA GLY A 694 8.14 -26.55 2.04
C GLY A 694 8.53 -25.72 3.25
N VAL A 695 7.64 -25.66 4.24
CA VAL A 695 7.79 -24.88 5.48
C VAL A 695 7.66 -25.81 6.68
N LYS A 696 8.50 -25.61 7.70
CA LYS A 696 8.36 -26.28 9.01
C LYS A 696 8.15 -25.26 10.12
N HIS A 697 7.35 -25.64 11.11
CA HIS A 697 7.16 -24.95 12.38
C HIS A 697 7.81 -25.77 13.48
N LEU A 698 8.78 -25.19 14.18
CA LEU A 698 9.52 -25.80 15.28
C LEU A 698 9.19 -25.04 16.58
N ALA A 699 8.97 -25.78 17.66
CA ALA A 699 8.84 -25.22 19.00
C ALA A 699 10.08 -25.52 19.84
N LEU A 700 10.56 -24.52 20.56
CA LEU A 700 11.64 -24.60 21.52
C LEU A 700 11.09 -24.89 22.92
N ALA A 701 11.42 -26.06 23.46
CA ALA A 701 11.13 -26.45 24.84
C ALA A 701 12.44 -26.69 25.60
N GLY A 702 12.85 -25.73 26.42
CA GLY A 702 14.14 -25.78 27.10
C GLY A 702 15.31 -25.68 26.11
N ASN A 703 16.06 -26.77 25.93
CA ASN A 703 17.20 -26.87 25.02
C ASN A 703 16.94 -27.80 23.83
N THR A 704 15.67 -28.11 23.55
CA THR A 704 15.27 -29.03 22.48
C THR A 704 14.33 -28.33 21.51
N LEU A 705 14.61 -28.46 20.22
CA LEU A 705 13.70 -28.09 19.14
C LEU A 705 12.91 -29.33 18.69
N THR A 706 11.61 -29.17 18.55
CA THR A 706 10.72 -30.22 18.02
C THR A 706 9.87 -29.67 16.90
N GLU A 707 9.73 -30.43 15.81
CA GLU A 707 8.77 -30.13 14.76
C GLU A 707 7.34 -30.25 15.30
N VAL A 708 6.59 -29.16 15.16
CA VAL A 708 5.17 -29.05 15.52
C VAL A 708 4.29 -29.35 14.32
N ALA A 709 4.67 -28.80 13.17
CA ALA A 709 3.92 -28.94 11.93
C ALA A 709 4.83 -28.72 10.71
N SER A 710 4.42 -29.25 9.58
CA SER A 710 5.04 -29.00 8.28
C SER A 710 4.01 -28.85 7.18
N PHE A 711 4.34 -27.99 6.22
CA PHE A 711 3.55 -27.78 5.01
C PHE A 711 4.45 -27.91 3.80
N ARG A 712 4.24 -28.95 3.02
CA ARG A 712 4.87 -29.12 1.72
C ARG A 712 3.79 -29.25 0.66
N LEU A 713 3.76 -28.28 -0.24
CA LEU A 713 2.67 -28.14 -1.21
C LEU A 713 2.49 -29.39 -2.09
N ALA A 714 3.59 -30.07 -2.45
CA ALA A 714 3.57 -31.28 -3.26
C ALA A 714 2.89 -32.49 -2.57
N ASP A 715 2.78 -32.46 -1.24
CA ASP A 715 2.23 -33.55 -0.44
C ASP A 715 0.74 -33.34 -0.12
N LYS A 716 0.14 -32.22 -0.55
CA LYS A 716 -1.23 -31.83 -0.20
C LYS A 716 -2.26 -32.29 -1.23
N SER A 717 -3.37 -32.82 -0.72
CA SER A 717 -4.52 -33.18 -1.55
C SER A 717 -5.31 -31.93 -1.98
N LYS A 718 -6.14 -32.09 -3.01
CA LYS A 718 -7.06 -31.02 -3.47
C LYS A 718 -8.01 -30.58 -2.36
N GLU A 719 -8.45 -31.52 -1.52
CA GLU A 719 -9.32 -31.25 -0.38
C GLU A 719 -8.60 -30.43 0.70
N GLU A 720 -7.35 -30.79 1.03
CA GLU A 720 -6.52 -30.00 1.96
C GLU A 720 -6.24 -28.58 1.44
N LEU A 721 -6.21 -28.42 0.11
CA LEU A 721 -6.04 -27.13 -0.58
C LEU A 721 -7.38 -26.48 -0.98
N LYS A 722 -8.50 -26.90 -0.38
CA LYS A 722 -9.82 -26.28 -0.54
C LYS A 722 -10.27 -26.17 -1.99
N GLY A 723 -10.07 -27.24 -2.75
CA GLY A 723 -10.45 -27.33 -4.16
C GLY A 723 -9.39 -26.80 -5.12
N TRP A 724 -8.32 -26.15 -4.65
CA TRP A 724 -7.21 -25.75 -5.51
C TRP A 724 -6.42 -26.97 -5.99
N GLU A 725 -6.18 -27.01 -7.30
CA GLU A 725 -5.33 -27.99 -7.97
C GLU A 725 -4.14 -27.28 -8.61
N MET A 726 -2.94 -27.68 -8.21
CA MET A 726 -1.70 -27.08 -8.70
C MET A 726 -1.38 -27.60 -10.10
N SER A 727 -1.09 -26.71 -11.04
CA SER A 727 -0.62 -27.11 -12.37
C SER A 727 0.81 -27.66 -12.30
N SER A 728 1.18 -28.55 -13.24
CA SER A 728 2.54 -29.09 -13.32
C SER A 728 3.61 -28.00 -13.51
N LYS A 729 3.25 -26.87 -14.12
CA LYS A 729 4.14 -25.70 -14.30
C LYS A 729 4.36 -24.96 -12.98
N GLU A 730 3.32 -24.81 -12.16
CA GLU A 730 3.44 -24.22 -10.82
C GLU A 730 4.26 -25.12 -9.91
N ALA A 731 4.00 -26.43 -9.93
CA ALA A 731 4.71 -27.41 -9.12
C ALA A 731 6.23 -27.37 -9.33
N ALA A 732 6.68 -27.23 -10.57
CA ALA A 732 8.10 -27.16 -10.91
C ALA A 732 8.82 -25.92 -10.33
N ALA A 733 8.08 -24.85 -10.01
CA ALA A 733 8.61 -23.58 -9.53
C ALA A 733 8.12 -23.19 -8.12
N ALA A 734 7.34 -24.03 -7.46
CA ALA A 734 6.75 -23.77 -6.15
C ALA A 734 7.78 -24.02 -5.03
N CYS A 735 8.66 -23.05 -4.81
CA CYS A 735 9.61 -23.05 -3.71
C CYS A 735 9.07 -22.14 -2.60
N ALA A 736 8.99 -22.65 -1.36
CA ALA A 736 8.76 -21.81 -0.20
C ALA A 736 10.00 -20.93 0.00
N ASN A 737 9.91 -19.69 -0.48
CA ASN A 737 11.06 -18.80 -0.62
C ASN A 737 11.17 -17.89 0.60
N GLY A 738 10.12 -17.12 0.88
CA GLY A 738 10.06 -16.15 1.98
C GLY A 738 8.85 -16.37 2.87
N LEU A 739 8.95 -15.97 4.14
CA LEU A 739 7.82 -16.02 5.06
C LEU A 739 7.75 -14.80 5.99
N ALA A 740 6.56 -14.51 6.49
CA ALA A 740 6.32 -13.58 7.58
C ALA A 740 5.17 -14.11 8.45
N VAL A 741 5.12 -13.70 9.71
CA VAL A 741 4.21 -14.26 10.71
C VAL A 741 3.50 -13.12 11.45
N ASP A 742 2.19 -13.24 11.63
CA ASP A 742 1.42 -12.39 12.53
C ASP A 742 0.84 -13.19 13.70
N ASN A 743 -0.16 -12.64 14.39
CA ASN A 743 -0.78 -13.30 15.54
C ASN A 743 -1.51 -14.61 15.18
N ASN A 744 -1.98 -14.76 13.94
CA ASN A 744 -2.90 -15.81 13.51
C ASN A 744 -2.36 -16.68 12.36
N TYR A 745 -1.51 -16.11 11.51
CA TYR A 745 -1.17 -16.65 10.21
C TYR A 745 0.34 -16.62 9.93
N VAL A 746 0.75 -17.56 9.09
CA VAL A 746 2.06 -17.58 8.44
C VAL A 746 1.82 -17.33 6.96
N TYR A 747 2.43 -16.27 6.43
CA TYR A 747 2.32 -15.86 5.04
C TYR A 747 3.57 -16.30 4.30
N ILE A 748 3.41 -17.02 3.19
CA ILE A 748 4.52 -17.61 2.43
C ILE A 748 4.55 -17.02 1.02
N ALA A 749 5.68 -16.43 0.65
CA ALA A 749 6.04 -16.22 -0.74
C ALA A 749 6.51 -17.55 -1.31
N HIS A 750 5.61 -18.27 -2.00
CA HIS A 750 5.80 -19.67 -2.38
C HIS A 750 6.17 -19.84 -3.87
N GLY A 751 7.07 -18.99 -4.37
CA GLY A 751 7.62 -19.09 -5.71
C GLY A 751 6.53 -19.04 -6.78
N GLY A 752 6.54 -19.99 -7.71
CA GLY A 752 5.55 -20.12 -8.77
C GLY A 752 4.11 -20.30 -8.28
N ALA A 753 3.87 -20.68 -7.01
CA ALA A 753 2.54 -20.81 -6.45
C ALA A 753 1.91 -19.47 -6.04
N GLY A 754 2.71 -18.41 -5.86
CA GLY A 754 2.26 -17.10 -5.39
C GLY A 754 2.31 -16.97 -3.86
N LEU A 755 1.45 -16.12 -3.30
CA LEU A 755 1.24 -15.98 -1.86
C LEU A 755 0.33 -17.10 -1.35
N ILE A 756 0.81 -17.86 -0.37
CA ILE A 756 0.02 -18.85 0.38
C ILE A 756 -0.08 -18.38 1.84
N VAL A 757 -1.26 -18.47 2.43
CA VAL A 757 -1.47 -18.20 3.85
C VAL A 757 -1.83 -19.49 4.58
N LEU A 758 -1.14 -19.73 5.69
CA LEU A 758 -1.31 -20.90 6.54
C LEU A 758 -1.71 -20.47 7.96
N LYS A 759 -2.44 -21.32 8.70
CA LYS A 759 -2.64 -21.11 10.13
C LYS A 759 -1.31 -21.24 10.87
N LYS A 760 -1.04 -20.34 11.81
CA LYS A 760 0.25 -20.24 12.49
C LYS A 760 0.68 -21.52 13.22
N ASN A 761 -0.25 -22.19 13.89
CA ASN A 761 0.07 -23.29 14.80
C ASN A 761 0.33 -24.61 14.08
N ASP A 762 -0.57 -25.00 13.15
CA ASP A 762 -0.57 -26.31 12.52
C ASP A 762 -0.20 -26.28 11.03
N LEU A 763 0.08 -25.08 10.48
CA LEU A 763 0.37 -24.85 9.08
C LEU A 763 -0.70 -25.37 8.11
N SER A 764 -1.95 -25.47 8.56
CA SER A 764 -3.08 -25.79 7.70
C SER A 764 -3.34 -24.67 6.69
N PHE A 765 -3.70 -25.05 5.46
CA PHE A 765 -3.94 -24.10 4.37
C PHE A 765 -5.15 -23.20 4.66
N VAL A 766 -4.99 -21.89 4.48
CA VAL A 766 -6.06 -20.90 4.66
C VAL A 766 -6.55 -20.43 3.30
N THR A 767 -5.69 -19.70 2.58
CA THR A 767 -6.01 -19.11 1.28
C THR A 767 -4.75 -18.93 0.46
N ARG A 768 -4.93 -18.55 -0.81
CA ARG A 768 -3.87 -18.29 -1.78
C ARG A 768 -4.27 -17.14 -2.69
N THR A 769 -3.28 -16.34 -3.07
CA THR A 769 -3.40 -15.44 -4.23
C THR A 769 -2.13 -15.51 -5.08
N ARG A 770 -2.27 -15.30 -6.38
CA ARG A 770 -1.15 -15.32 -7.32
C ARG A 770 -1.29 -14.19 -8.32
N TYR A 771 -0.18 -13.52 -8.58
CA TYR A 771 -0.08 -12.59 -9.70
C TYR A 771 -0.18 -13.32 -11.06
N THR A 772 -1.03 -12.80 -11.95
CA THR A 772 -1.32 -13.36 -13.29
C THR A 772 -0.14 -13.38 -14.26
N GLY A 773 0.91 -12.57 -14.05
CA GLY A 773 2.11 -12.58 -14.91
C GLY A 773 3.06 -13.75 -14.65
N GLY A 774 2.76 -14.61 -13.69
CA GLY A 774 3.34 -15.95 -13.59
C GLY A 774 4.75 -16.05 -13.03
N ASN A 775 5.32 -14.96 -12.51
CA ASN A 775 6.65 -14.94 -11.93
C ASN A 775 6.69 -15.39 -10.45
N SER A 776 7.90 -15.73 -9.98
CA SER A 776 8.15 -16.35 -8.67
C SER A 776 7.96 -15.36 -7.53
N ALA A 777 7.07 -15.65 -6.56
CA ALA A 777 7.03 -14.95 -5.29
C ALA A 777 8.29 -15.29 -4.49
N ASN A 778 9.13 -14.30 -4.21
CA ASN A 778 10.44 -14.50 -3.60
C ASN A 778 10.51 -14.02 -2.15
N TYR A 779 9.72 -13.01 -1.81
CA TYR A 779 9.79 -12.38 -0.50
C TYR A 779 8.45 -11.84 -0.03
N ILE A 780 8.30 -11.72 1.28
CA ILE A 780 7.10 -11.18 1.91
C ILE A 780 7.45 -10.37 3.16
N ALA A 781 6.73 -9.28 3.39
CA ALA A 781 6.82 -8.49 4.61
C ALA A 781 5.42 -8.01 5.03
N LEU A 782 5.23 -7.84 6.33
CA LEU A 782 3.97 -7.36 6.91
C LEU A 782 4.14 -5.92 7.40
N HIS A 783 3.06 -5.15 7.33
CA HIS A 783 2.99 -3.79 7.85
C HIS A 783 2.04 -3.71 9.03
N THR A 784 2.27 -2.76 9.94
CA THR A 784 1.44 -2.58 11.14
C THR A 784 -0.01 -2.21 10.82
N ASP A 785 -0.25 -1.64 9.64
CA ASP A 785 -1.58 -1.22 9.17
C ASP A 785 -2.34 -2.33 8.44
N GLY A 786 -1.83 -3.57 8.46
CA GLY A 786 -2.50 -4.75 7.89
C GLY A 786 -2.17 -5.05 6.43
N TYR A 787 -1.22 -4.32 5.84
CA TYR A 787 -0.74 -4.59 4.47
C TYR A 787 0.28 -5.73 4.41
N ILE A 788 0.19 -6.52 3.35
CA ILE A 788 1.04 -7.68 3.05
C ILE A 788 1.76 -7.42 1.73
N TYR A 789 3.07 -7.18 1.79
CA TYR A 789 3.90 -6.87 0.63
C TYR A 789 4.51 -8.15 0.09
N VAL A 790 4.30 -8.44 -1.19
CA VAL A 790 4.87 -9.62 -1.86
C VAL A 790 5.74 -9.20 -3.02
N ALA A 791 7.02 -9.55 -2.96
CA ALA A 791 7.98 -9.32 -4.01
C ALA A 791 7.95 -10.48 -5.00
N TYR A 792 7.52 -10.20 -6.24
CA TYR A 792 7.56 -11.16 -7.35
C TYR A 792 8.81 -10.90 -8.19
N GLY A 793 9.69 -11.90 -8.30
CA GLY A 793 10.92 -11.82 -9.07
C GLY A 793 10.67 -11.47 -10.55
N LYS A 794 11.59 -10.74 -11.19
CA LYS A 794 11.49 -10.30 -12.60
C LYS A 794 10.23 -9.50 -12.94
N SER A 795 9.52 -8.96 -11.96
CA SER A 795 8.22 -8.36 -12.22
C SER A 795 7.89 -7.17 -11.40
N LYS A 796 7.59 -7.30 -10.10
CA LYS A 796 6.92 -6.23 -9.38
C LYS A 796 6.83 -6.50 -7.89
N VAL A 797 6.32 -5.52 -7.19
CA VAL A 797 5.87 -5.68 -5.81
C VAL A 797 4.36 -5.53 -5.81
N GLN A 798 3.66 -6.50 -5.21
CA GLN A 798 2.21 -6.46 -5.03
C GLN A 798 1.92 -6.29 -3.55
N VAL A 799 0.97 -5.40 -3.22
CA VAL A 799 0.47 -5.21 -1.87
C VAL A 799 -0.92 -5.84 -1.79
N TYR A 800 -1.13 -6.65 -0.77
CA TYR A 800 -2.42 -7.25 -0.44
C TYR A 800 -2.89 -6.77 0.94
N ALA A 801 -4.18 -6.94 1.21
CA ALA A 801 -4.78 -6.82 2.53
C ALA A 801 -5.80 -7.95 2.70
N TRP A 802 -6.22 -8.21 3.94
CA TRP A 802 -7.40 -9.03 4.16
C TRP A 802 -8.63 -8.28 3.68
N LYS A 803 -9.47 -8.94 2.86
CA LYS A 803 -10.75 -8.39 2.42
C LYS A 803 -11.59 -8.11 3.67
N LYS A 804 -12.02 -6.86 3.80
CA LYS A 804 -12.73 -6.34 4.98
C LYS A 804 -14.20 -6.71 5.00
#